data_AF-A0A9E4JF11-F1
#
_entry.id   AF-A0A9E4JF11-F1
#
_cell.length_a   1.000
_cell.length_b   1.000
_cell.length_c   1.000
_cell.angle_alpha   90.00
_cell.angle_beta   90.00
_cell.angle_gamma   90.00
#
_symmetry.space_group_name_H-M   'P 1'
#
loop_
_entity.id
_entity.type
_entity.pdbx_description
1 polymer ?
#
loop_
_entity_poly.entity_id
_entity_poly.type
_entity_poly.pdbx_seq_one_letter_code
_entity_poly.pdbx_strand_id
1 'polypeptide(L)'
;MAQEGKEDTLPSKFGRYTLVEKLATGGMAEVFKAKMVSAHGFEKQLVIKRILPHLAADRNFVSMFIDEAKLTAQLVHPKIVQVSDFGEVGGQYFIALEYVEGFDALALLRTSAQKQVRIPVALSIFVVMEVLDALDYAHNAVDVTGKPMRLVHRDISPSNIFISRRGDVKLGDFGIAHAQERESKTQAGTLKGKYGYMSPEQVVGAALDGRSDLFAIGIVLAEMLMGRRLFTAPTDLDVLLMVRDGRLERLDKYCKDVPGDLDVIVRKALRKRVGDRYQSASEFRDALADFLFRNGLRVNSRDLGSTANDYFDPSPEGLARLKTKVAGWHAKEPAPGERKRIASQAPTAVGGRNVNVDGDAPTEETPPPRHELTSTKPQGPAVPAVSRSSEELDVVIDDDVAAAGMADALGRVLEKPLAIVELDRYEEPQTPVPTIPAPQRPSDTGPLPYAAPPGSYGVTPTGPMSPASSGALAVASPYGSPFGVPLAVPGSGPLPTHPLSNVGPPPTTDLSLPLGTDVRPPDKAGDLSIISPMRLFADLAANGETGLLRFELSPHVKEVYLVRGAPESINSSLKSERFGEYLVSRGFLTLQNLEAALANVPRFSGKLGDALVGLGLMRPLDVFRLLSQQVRERVMEIFSWVQGYFSFYRGVRNPQEAFPLGLDTFEILGAGLLTLPYEFLERKFTPFLEYRPRANPYGRIQPEAFRLGPTPREVLNFLDGSRTLREWMSHFTQTEELLTFLRTLYLLIETDLAQFE
;
A
#
# COMPACT_ATOMS: atom_id res chain seq x y z
N MET A 1 1.77 -25.01 37.42
CA MET A 1 0.35 -24.80 37.07
C MET A 1 0.17 -23.46 36.37
N ALA A 2 -0.26 -23.46 35.10
CA ALA A 2 -0.81 -22.24 34.50
C ALA A 2 -2.21 -21.99 35.09
N GLN A 3 -2.58 -20.72 35.31
CA GLN A 3 -3.97 -20.40 35.62
C GLN A 3 -4.79 -20.55 34.35
N GLU A 4 -5.50 -21.68 34.22
CA GLU A 4 -6.62 -21.78 33.28
C GLU A 4 -7.64 -20.69 33.62
N GLY A 5 -8.16 -20.05 32.57
CA GLY A 5 -8.93 -18.83 32.70
C GLY A 5 -10.24 -19.07 33.45
N LYS A 6 -10.33 -18.63 34.71
CA LYS A 6 -11.63 -18.29 35.31
C LYS A 6 -12.31 -17.27 34.40
N GLU A 7 -13.46 -17.62 33.86
CA GLU A 7 -14.35 -16.59 33.31
C GLU A 7 -14.71 -15.62 34.44
N ASP A 8 -14.45 -14.33 34.22
CA ASP A 8 -14.84 -13.28 35.15
C ASP A 8 -16.35 -13.32 35.34
N THR A 9 -16.80 -13.64 36.55
CA THR A 9 -18.22 -13.70 36.89
C THR A 9 -18.76 -12.27 36.99
N LEU A 10 -19.38 -11.79 35.92
CA LEU A 10 -19.84 -10.39 35.82
C LEU A 10 -21.18 -10.17 36.55
N PRO A 11 -21.37 -9.04 37.26
CA PRO A 11 -20.42 -7.94 37.41
C PRO A 11 -19.30 -8.24 38.43
N SER A 12 -18.05 -7.93 38.06
CA SER A 12 -16.86 -8.18 38.89
C SER A 12 -16.12 -6.88 39.27
N LYS A 13 -15.30 -6.93 40.33
CA LYS A 13 -14.45 -5.80 40.74
C LYS A 13 -13.07 -5.90 40.08
N PHE A 14 -12.61 -4.77 39.52
CA PHE A 14 -11.30 -4.63 38.90
C PHE A 14 -10.66 -3.32 39.36
N GLY A 15 -9.98 -3.36 40.50
CA GLY A 15 -9.44 -2.16 41.15
C GLY A 15 -10.56 -1.18 41.53
N ARG A 16 -10.47 0.07 41.06
CA ARG A 16 -11.52 1.08 41.25
C ARG A 16 -12.74 0.92 40.33
N TYR A 17 -12.69 -0.02 39.39
CA TYR A 17 -13.75 -0.27 38.41
C TYR A 17 -14.64 -1.44 38.82
N THR A 18 -15.89 -1.40 38.39
CA THR A 18 -16.77 -2.57 38.33
C THR A 18 -16.92 -2.94 36.86
N LEU A 19 -16.44 -4.10 36.44
CA LEU A 19 -16.71 -4.65 35.11
C LEU A 19 -18.18 -5.12 35.10
N VAL A 20 -18.95 -4.71 34.11
CA VAL A 20 -20.40 -4.97 34.04
C VAL A 20 -20.74 -5.97 32.94
N GLU A 21 -20.10 -5.84 31.78
CA GLU A 21 -20.41 -6.61 30.58
C GLU A 21 -19.13 -6.78 29.76
N LYS A 22 -18.88 -7.99 29.23
CA LYS A 22 -17.80 -8.22 28.26
C LYS A 22 -18.31 -7.85 26.88
N LEU A 23 -17.72 -6.81 26.28
CA LEU A 23 -18.08 -6.31 24.95
C LEU A 23 -17.42 -7.11 23.84
N ALA A 24 -16.14 -7.45 24.01
CA ALA A 24 -15.38 -8.23 23.03
C ALA A 24 -14.19 -8.98 23.66
N THR A 25 -13.74 -10.02 22.96
CA THR A 25 -12.41 -10.62 23.13
C THR A 25 -11.67 -10.42 21.80
N GLY A 26 -10.69 -9.52 21.75
CA GLY A 26 -9.77 -9.42 20.63
C GLY A 26 -8.64 -10.45 20.77
N GLY A 27 -7.76 -10.55 19.78
CA GLY A 27 -6.55 -11.38 19.87
C GLY A 27 -5.41 -10.78 20.71
N MET A 28 -5.63 -9.62 21.34
CA MET A 28 -4.65 -8.90 22.14
C MET A 28 -5.16 -8.45 23.51
N ALA A 29 -6.43 -8.09 23.58
CA ALA A 29 -7.06 -7.56 24.76
C ALA A 29 -8.53 -8.01 24.85
N GLU A 30 -9.02 -8.12 26.07
CA GLU A 30 -10.44 -8.20 26.38
C GLU A 30 -10.99 -6.79 26.58
N VAL A 31 -12.22 -6.57 26.13
CA VAL A 31 -12.88 -5.27 26.18
C VAL A 31 -14.15 -5.40 27.00
N PHE A 32 -14.23 -4.65 28.10
CA PHE A 32 -15.35 -4.69 29.04
C PHE A 32 -16.02 -3.31 29.15
N LYS A 33 -17.34 -3.27 29.17
CA LYS A 33 -18.10 -2.13 29.68
C LYS A 33 -17.97 -2.13 31.20
N ALA A 34 -17.60 -0.99 31.76
CA ALA A 34 -17.36 -0.85 33.19
C ALA A 34 -17.97 0.44 33.75
N LYS A 35 -18.09 0.48 35.07
CA LYS A 35 -18.46 1.66 35.85
C LYS A 35 -17.30 2.05 36.77
N MET A 36 -17.05 3.34 36.91
CA MET A 36 -16.24 3.91 37.98
C MET A 36 -17.16 4.75 38.88
N VAL A 37 -17.11 4.50 40.19
CA VAL A 37 -17.79 5.35 41.19
C VAL A 37 -16.77 6.37 41.68
N SER A 38 -17.04 7.67 41.48
CA SER A 38 -16.20 8.75 41.98
C SER A 38 -16.69 9.28 43.33
N ALA A 39 -15.97 10.25 43.90
CA ALA A 39 -16.39 10.96 45.11
C ALA A 39 -17.84 11.48 44.97
N HIS A 40 -18.58 11.45 46.09
CA HIS A 40 -20.02 11.77 46.14
C HIS A 40 -20.96 10.83 45.37
N GLY A 41 -20.50 9.64 44.97
CA GLY A 41 -21.37 8.58 44.43
C GLY A 41 -21.75 8.74 42.95
N PHE A 42 -21.13 9.67 42.23
CA PHE A 42 -21.35 9.81 40.78
C PHE A 42 -20.75 8.61 40.02
N GLU A 43 -21.57 7.92 39.23
CA GLU A 43 -21.13 6.82 38.38
C GLU A 43 -20.77 7.31 36.97
N LYS A 44 -19.53 7.05 36.52
CA LYS A 44 -19.10 7.24 35.12
C LYS A 44 -19.05 5.88 34.41
N GLN A 45 -19.74 5.75 33.28
CA GLN A 45 -19.56 4.62 32.36
C GLN A 45 -18.30 4.80 31.51
N LEU A 46 -17.58 3.70 31.26
CA LEU A 46 -16.34 3.66 30.51
C LEU A 46 -16.10 2.25 29.95
N VAL A 47 -15.07 2.11 29.12
CA VAL A 47 -14.59 0.81 28.61
C VAL A 47 -13.23 0.49 29.24
N ILE A 48 -13.02 -0.75 29.65
CA ILE A 48 -11.71 -1.28 30.08
C ILE A 48 -11.19 -2.21 28.98
N LYS A 49 -10.08 -1.84 28.33
CA LYS A 49 -9.30 -2.68 27.40
C LYS A 49 -8.15 -3.31 28.22
N ARG A 50 -8.22 -4.61 28.52
CA ARG A 50 -7.29 -5.36 29.39
C ARG A 50 -6.43 -6.31 28.55
N ILE A 51 -5.11 -6.29 28.71
CA ILE A 51 -4.20 -7.21 27.97
C ILE A 51 -4.53 -8.68 28.31
N LEU A 52 -4.49 -9.56 27.31
CA LEU A 52 -4.64 -11.01 27.51
C LEU A 52 -3.47 -11.59 28.34
N PRO A 53 -3.72 -12.51 29.31
CA PRO A 53 -2.69 -13.01 30.21
C PRO A 53 -1.42 -13.56 29.54
N HIS A 54 -1.56 -14.20 28.37
CA HIS A 54 -0.42 -14.77 27.64
C HIS A 54 0.46 -13.71 26.94
N LEU A 55 -0.06 -12.51 26.69
CA LEU A 55 0.72 -11.38 26.15
C LEU A 55 1.30 -10.48 27.25
N ALA A 56 0.72 -10.50 28.45
CA ALA A 56 1.26 -9.77 29.61
C ALA A 56 2.66 -10.26 30.03
N ALA A 57 3.07 -11.47 29.61
CA ALA A 57 4.43 -11.99 29.79
C ALA A 57 5.45 -11.41 28.80
N ASP A 58 5.02 -10.89 27.66
CA ASP A 58 5.90 -10.28 26.66
C ASP A 58 6.12 -8.79 27.00
N ARG A 59 7.33 -8.47 27.49
CA ARG A 59 7.71 -7.10 27.86
C ARG A 59 7.69 -6.12 26.67
N ASN A 60 7.95 -6.59 25.46
CA ASN A 60 7.92 -5.75 24.27
C ASN A 60 6.47 -5.37 23.94
N PHE A 61 5.55 -6.35 23.99
CA PHE A 61 4.12 -6.13 23.84
C PHE A 61 3.56 -5.19 24.92
N VAL A 62 3.94 -5.38 26.19
CA VAL A 62 3.50 -4.50 27.29
C VAL A 62 4.01 -3.07 27.10
N SER A 63 5.28 -2.87 26.70
CA SER A 63 5.81 -1.52 26.41
C SER A 63 5.04 -0.85 25.27
N MET A 64 4.84 -1.56 24.17
CA MET A 64 4.06 -1.14 23.00
C MET A 64 2.64 -0.69 23.38
N PHE A 65 1.92 -1.49 24.17
CA PHE A 65 0.56 -1.17 24.64
C PHE A 65 0.53 0.07 25.56
N ILE A 66 1.54 0.23 26.42
CA ILE A 66 1.70 1.41 27.27
C ILE A 66 2.00 2.66 26.42
N ASP A 67 2.80 2.54 25.36
CA ASP A 67 3.14 3.66 24.49
C ASP A 67 1.95 4.06 23.59
N GLU A 68 1.11 3.12 23.15
CA GLU A 68 -0.21 3.38 22.55
C GLU A 68 -1.10 4.20 23.50
N ALA A 69 -1.19 3.79 24.78
CA ALA A 69 -1.95 4.50 25.79
C ALA A 69 -1.45 5.93 26.02
N LYS A 70 -0.13 6.12 26.17
CA LYS A 70 0.50 7.45 26.38
C LYS A 70 0.30 8.39 25.21
N LEU A 71 0.44 7.89 23.98
CA LEU A 71 0.27 8.72 22.77
C LEU A 71 -1.19 9.12 22.61
N THR A 72 -2.12 8.18 22.76
CA THR A 72 -3.57 8.45 22.65
C THR A 72 -4.07 9.34 23.78
N ALA A 73 -3.51 9.24 24.99
CA ALA A 73 -3.87 10.10 26.12
C ALA A 73 -3.45 11.58 25.97
N GLN A 74 -2.49 11.88 25.09
CA GLN A 74 -2.12 13.27 24.75
C GLN A 74 -3.09 13.90 23.74
N LEU A 75 -3.90 13.09 23.04
CA LEU A 75 -4.89 13.56 22.10
C LEU A 75 -6.17 13.95 22.85
N VAL A 76 -6.61 15.20 22.68
CA VAL A 76 -7.86 15.72 23.24
C VAL A 76 -8.66 16.35 22.11
N HIS A 77 -9.53 15.54 21.50
CA HIS A 77 -10.32 15.94 20.34
C HIS A 77 -11.75 15.36 20.44
N PRO A 78 -12.82 16.13 20.12
CA PRO A 78 -14.20 15.63 20.23
C PRO A 78 -14.47 14.40 19.35
N LYS A 79 -13.75 14.26 18.23
CA LYS A 79 -13.86 13.15 17.28
C LYS A 79 -12.87 12.00 17.53
N ILE A 80 -12.19 12.00 18.68
CA ILE A 80 -11.33 10.88 19.14
C ILE A 80 -11.97 10.27 20.40
N VAL A 81 -11.80 8.95 20.59
CA VAL A 81 -12.17 8.25 21.84
C VAL A 81 -11.16 8.61 22.92
N GLN A 82 -11.60 9.29 23.97
CA GLN A 82 -10.69 9.78 25.01
C GLN A 82 -10.17 8.65 25.91
N VAL A 83 -8.85 8.57 26.10
CA VAL A 83 -8.25 7.81 27.21
C VAL A 83 -8.52 8.55 28.51
N SER A 84 -9.16 7.87 29.46
CA SER A 84 -9.51 8.39 30.78
C SER A 84 -8.57 7.93 31.90
N ASP A 85 -7.86 6.81 31.72
CA ASP A 85 -6.88 6.24 32.65
C ASP A 85 -6.06 5.15 31.96
N PHE A 86 -4.88 4.82 32.49
CA PHE A 86 -4.16 3.59 32.17
C PHE A 86 -3.40 3.11 33.40
N GLY A 87 -3.19 1.81 33.53
CA GLY A 87 -2.44 1.28 34.67
C GLY A 87 -2.44 -0.24 34.75
N GLU A 88 -2.21 -0.75 35.95
CA GLU A 88 -2.14 -2.17 36.27
C GLU A 88 -3.03 -2.47 37.48
N VAL A 89 -3.79 -3.57 37.42
CA VAL A 89 -4.54 -4.12 38.55
C VAL A 89 -4.20 -5.60 38.66
N GLY A 90 -3.53 -6.00 39.74
CA GLY A 90 -3.24 -7.41 40.02
C GLY A 90 -2.44 -8.12 38.92
N GLY A 91 -1.40 -7.49 38.36
CA GLY A 91 -0.62 -8.03 37.25
C GLY A 91 -1.25 -7.82 35.86
N GLN A 92 -2.46 -7.29 35.78
CA GLN A 92 -3.19 -7.09 34.52
C GLN A 92 -3.16 -5.61 34.10
N TYR A 93 -2.43 -5.32 33.03
CA TYR A 93 -2.39 -4.00 32.39
C TYR A 93 -3.71 -3.68 31.68
N PHE A 94 -4.15 -2.44 31.81
CA PHE A 94 -5.40 -1.96 31.21
C PHE A 94 -5.33 -0.49 30.74
N ILE A 95 -6.22 -0.15 29.81
CA ILE A 95 -6.55 1.23 29.43
C ILE A 95 -8.05 1.44 29.70
N ALA A 96 -8.39 2.54 30.38
CA ALA A 96 -9.78 2.99 30.52
C ALA A 96 -10.10 4.03 29.45
N LEU A 97 -11.11 3.75 28.63
CA LEU A 97 -11.53 4.56 27.49
C LEU A 97 -12.93 5.13 27.74
N GLU A 98 -13.25 6.24 27.08
CA GLU A 98 -14.62 6.75 26.95
C GLU A 98 -15.56 5.66 26.38
N TYR A 99 -16.74 5.48 26.98
CA TYR A 99 -17.77 4.61 26.42
C TYR A 99 -18.64 5.40 25.43
N VAL A 100 -18.52 5.08 24.14
CA VAL A 100 -19.39 5.64 23.10
C VAL A 100 -20.68 4.82 23.05
N GLU A 101 -21.78 5.41 23.54
CA GLU A 101 -23.09 4.76 23.49
C GLU A 101 -23.66 4.78 22.06
N GLY A 102 -23.50 3.67 21.33
CA GLY A 102 -23.94 3.54 19.95
C GLY A 102 -23.42 2.26 19.29
N PHE A 103 -22.91 2.41 18.07
CA PHE A 103 -22.50 1.31 17.18
C PHE A 103 -21.20 1.69 16.46
N ASP A 104 -20.48 0.74 15.88
CA ASP A 104 -19.38 1.02 14.95
C ASP A 104 -19.85 1.05 13.48
N ALA A 105 -19.03 1.61 12.59
CA ALA A 105 -19.35 1.72 11.17
C ALA A 105 -19.34 0.35 10.45
N LEU A 106 -18.65 -0.68 10.96
CA LEU A 106 -18.73 -2.04 10.42
C LEU A 106 -20.10 -2.65 10.69
N ALA A 107 -20.66 -2.44 11.88
CA ALA A 107 -22.03 -2.82 12.22
C ALA A 107 -23.04 -2.09 11.32
N LEU A 108 -22.86 -0.78 11.09
CA LEU A 108 -23.74 -0.01 10.19
C LEU A 108 -23.70 -0.55 8.75
N LEU A 109 -22.50 -0.85 8.21
CA LEU A 109 -22.35 -1.49 6.90
C LEU A 109 -23.05 -2.85 6.84
N ARG A 110 -22.85 -3.70 7.86
CA ARG A 110 -23.51 -5.02 7.96
C ARG A 110 -25.03 -4.92 7.98
N THR A 111 -25.57 -4.06 8.82
CA THR A 111 -27.02 -3.87 8.95
C THR A 111 -27.64 -3.19 7.72
N SER A 112 -26.90 -2.31 7.04
CA SER A 112 -27.28 -1.73 5.75
C SER A 112 -27.46 -2.80 4.66
N ALA A 113 -26.53 -3.75 4.58
CA ALA A 113 -26.62 -4.88 3.67
C ALA A 113 -27.75 -5.85 4.04
N GLN A 114 -27.84 -6.28 5.31
CA GLN A 114 -28.90 -7.16 5.79
C GLN A 114 -30.32 -6.62 5.55
N LYS A 115 -30.51 -5.30 5.66
CA LYS A 115 -31.79 -4.63 5.38
C LYS A 115 -31.99 -4.27 3.90
N GLN A 116 -30.99 -4.49 3.04
CA GLN A 116 -30.94 -4.04 1.64
C GLN A 116 -31.24 -2.53 1.47
N VAL A 117 -30.79 -1.68 2.41
CA VAL A 117 -30.96 -0.23 2.36
C VAL A 117 -29.59 0.44 2.42
N ARG A 118 -29.10 0.92 1.28
CA ARG A 118 -27.80 1.63 1.19
C ARG A 118 -27.75 2.85 2.11
N ILE A 119 -26.57 3.12 2.67
CA ILE A 119 -26.32 4.33 3.46
C ILE A 119 -26.36 5.55 2.52
N PRO A 120 -27.18 6.59 2.82
CA PRO A 120 -27.18 7.82 2.05
C PRO A 120 -25.80 8.44 1.86
N VAL A 121 -25.54 8.99 0.67
CA VAL A 121 -24.26 9.60 0.29
C VAL A 121 -23.88 10.70 1.26
N ALA A 122 -24.83 11.56 1.63
CA ALA A 122 -24.60 12.65 2.58
C ALA A 122 -24.19 12.14 3.97
N LEU A 123 -24.74 11.02 4.45
CA LEU A 123 -24.38 10.43 5.74
C LEU A 123 -23.00 9.76 5.68
N SER A 124 -22.68 9.07 4.59
CA SER A 124 -21.35 8.46 4.37
C SER A 124 -20.25 9.52 4.32
N ILE A 125 -20.49 10.63 3.63
CA ILE A 125 -19.57 11.77 3.59
C ILE A 125 -19.42 12.39 4.98
N PHE A 126 -20.52 12.61 5.71
CA PHE A 126 -20.46 13.20 7.05
C PHE A 126 -19.62 12.37 8.02
N VAL A 127 -19.80 11.04 8.05
CA VAL A 127 -18.97 10.13 8.87
C VAL A 127 -17.48 10.26 8.53
N VAL A 128 -17.15 10.31 7.23
CA VAL A 128 -15.76 10.41 6.77
C VAL A 128 -15.15 11.78 7.07
N MET A 129 -15.90 12.88 6.91
CA MET A 129 -15.44 14.23 7.27
C MET A 129 -15.10 14.35 8.76
N GLU A 130 -15.89 13.74 9.64
CA GLU A 130 -15.65 13.75 11.09
C GLU A 130 -14.41 12.94 11.49
N VAL A 131 -14.11 11.85 10.77
CA VAL A 131 -12.86 11.09 10.95
C VAL A 131 -11.66 11.83 10.37
N LEU A 132 -11.82 12.54 9.24
CA LEU A 132 -10.77 13.39 8.68
C LEU A 132 -10.43 14.57 9.61
N ASP A 133 -11.41 15.12 10.33
CA ASP A 133 -11.23 16.10 11.41
C ASP A 133 -10.33 15.56 12.53
N ALA A 134 -10.57 14.31 12.98
CA ALA A 134 -9.73 13.61 13.95
C ALA A 134 -8.31 13.33 13.43
N LEU A 135 -8.19 12.95 12.15
CA LEU A 135 -6.91 12.67 11.52
C LEU A 135 -6.06 13.93 11.34
N ASP A 136 -6.66 15.06 10.93
CA ASP A 136 -5.92 16.32 10.78
C ASP A 136 -5.33 16.78 12.12
N TYR A 137 -6.13 16.70 13.19
CA TYR A 137 -5.66 16.96 14.56
C TYR A 137 -4.50 16.04 14.97
N ALA A 138 -4.60 14.73 14.73
CA ALA A 138 -3.57 13.76 15.11
C ALA A 138 -2.28 13.89 14.28
N HIS A 139 -2.40 14.09 12.96
CA HIS A 139 -1.27 14.23 12.05
C HIS A 139 -0.45 15.49 12.34
N ASN A 140 -1.13 16.58 12.72
CA ASN A 140 -0.53 17.86 13.08
C ASN A 140 -0.17 17.99 14.58
N ALA A 141 -0.35 16.94 15.39
CA ALA A 141 -0.06 16.98 16.82
C ALA A 141 1.43 17.30 17.11
N VAL A 142 1.66 18.12 18.13
CA VAL A 142 2.99 18.50 18.64
C VAL A 142 3.15 18.05 20.09
N ASP A 143 4.38 17.69 20.46
CA ASP A 143 4.70 17.32 21.84
C ASP A 143 4.84 18.55 22.76
N VAL A 144 5.10 18.30 24.05
CA VAL A 144 5.30 19.35 25.07
C VAL A 144 6.49 20.29 24.79
N THR A 145 7.37 19.95 23.83
CA THR A 145 8.49 20.78 23.38
C THR A 145 8.17 21.58 22.10
N GLY A 146 6.96 21.43 21.56
CA GLY A 146 6.52 22.03 20.30
C GLY A 146 6.99 21.28 19.05
N LYS A 147 7.56 20.07 19.19
CA LYS A 147 8.05 19.28 18.06
C LYS A 147 6.91 18.44 17.47
N PRO A 148 6.75 18.38 16.13
CA PRO A 148 5.74 17.53 15.50
C PRO A 148 5.90 16.05 15.87
N MET A 149 4.85 15.47 16.45
CA MET A 149 4.78 14.05 16.81
C MET A 149 4.59 13.17 15.56
N ARG A 150 4.01 13.73 14.49
CA ARG A 150 3.72 13.05 13.21
C ARG A 150 2.99 11.72 13.42
N LEU A 151 1.98 11.74 14.29
CA LEU A 151 1.25 10.53 14.64
C LEU A 151 0.46 10.03 13.42
N VAL A 152 0.54 8.73 13.15
CA VAL A 152 -0.18 8.05 12.07
C VAL A 152 -0.99 6.93 12.71
N HIS A 153 -2.27 6.82 12.38
CA HIS A 153 -3.19 5.88 13.00
C HIS A 153 -2.93 4.43 12.59
N ARG A 154 -2.60 4.20 11.31
CA ARG A 154 -2.19 2.91 10.69
C ARG A 154 -3.25 1.81 10.64
N ASP A 155 -4.26 1.83 11.52
CA ASP A 155 -5.37 0.87 11.58
C ASP A 155 -6.74 1.58 11.41
N ILE A 156 -6.89 2.39 10.36
CA ILE A 156 -8.19 2.96 10.01
C ILE A 156 -9.06 1.88 9.38
N SER A 157 -10.15 1.53 10.05
CA SER A 157 -11.12 0.54 9.57
C SER A 157 -12.52 0.83 10.17
N PRO A 158 -13.63 0.34 9.57
CA PRO A 158 -14.97 0.64 10.04
C PRO A 158 -15.28 0.14 11.46
N SER A 159 -14.56 -0.87 11.98
CA SER A 159 -14.70 -1.31 13.37
C SER A 159 -14.14 -0.32 14.40
N ASN A 160 -13.27 0.59 13.97
CA ASN A 160 -12.58 1.57 14.82
C ASN A 160 -13.23 2.96 14.73
N ILE A 161 -14.31 3.10 13.95
CA ILE A 161 -15.10 4.33 13.76
C ILE A 161 -16.43 4.14 14.47
N PHE A 162 -16.60 4.79 15.62
CA PHE A 162 -17.79 4.72 16.46
C PHE A 162 -18.77 5.84 16.12
N ILE A 163 -20.06 5.51 16.13
CA ILE A 163 -21.19 6.39 15.86
C ILE A 163 -22.13 6.33 17.08
N SER A 164 -22.23 7.43 17.82
CA SER A 164 -23.13 7.52 18.99
C SER A 164 -24.60 7.46 18.56
N ARG A 165 -25.51 7.10 19.46
CA ARG A 165 -26.97 7.20 19.22
C ARG A 165 -27.44 8.63 18.92
N ARG A 166 -26.63 9.65 19.22
CA ARG A 166 -26.88 11.06 18.88
C ARG A 166 -26.23 11.48 17.54
N GLY A 167 -25.45 10.58 16.94
CA GLY A 167 -24.74 10.77 15.68
C GLY A 167 -23.42 11.53 15.80
N ASP A 168 -22.80 11.51 16.99
CA ASP A 168 -21.40 11.93 17.15
C ASP A 168 -20.49 10.82 16.61
N VAL A 169 -19.52 11.18 15.78
CA VAL A 169 -18.54 10.24 15.22
C VAL A 169 -17.23 10.35 16.00
N LYS A 170 -16.66 9.21 16.39
CA LYS A 170 -15.40 9.12 17.14
C LYS A 170 -14.49 8.02 16.59
N LEU A 171 -13.24 8.37 16.32
CA LEU A 171 -12.16 7.46 15.97
C LEU A 171 -11.50 6.90 17.23
N GLY A 172 -11.34 5.59 17.32
CA GLY A 172 -10.66 4.90 18.42
C GLY A 172 -9.59 3.90 17.94
N ASP A 173 -8.88 3.29 18.89
CA ASP A 173 -7.85 2.28 18.64
C ASP A 173 -6.75 2.74 17.65
N PHE A 174 -5.98 3.76 18.05
CA PHE A 174 -4.76 4.17 17.35
C PHE A 174 -3.78 2.99 17.29
N GLY A 175 -3.63 2.40 16.10
CA GLY A 175 -2.88 1.16 15.82
C GLY A 175 -1.36 1.26 15.91
N ILE A 176 -0.86 1.92 16.95
CA ILE A 176 0.56 2.09 17.26
C ILE A 176 1.22 0.72 17.49
N ALA A 177 0.48 -0.24 18.04
CA ALA A 177 0.91 -1.64 18.17
C ALA A 177 1.41 -2.28 16.87
N HIS A 178 0.76 -2.00 15.73
CA HIS A 178 1.12 -2.55 14.42
C HIS A 178 2.49 -2.04 13.89
N ALA A 179 3.12 -1.07 14.56
CA ALA A 179 4.48 -0.63 14.23
C ALA A 179 5.53 -1.74 14.46
N GLN A 180 5.42 -2.46 15.58
CA GLN A 180 6.41 -3.43 16.06
C GLN A 180 5.95 -4.90 15.98
N GLU A 181 4.69 -5.17 15.60
CA GLU A 181 4.23 -6.51 15.15
C GLU A 181 5.03 -7.08 13.97
N ARG A 182 5.93 -6.31 13.36
CA ARG A 182 6.96 -6.80 12.43
C ARG A 182 7.93 -7.79 13.09
N GLU A 183 8.04 -7.83 14.42
CA GLU A 183 9.02 -8.63 15.17
C GLU A 183 8.43 -9.72 16.07
N SER A 184 7.19 -9.58 16.56
CA SER A 184 6.53 -10.58 17.42
C SER A 184 5.97 -11.76 16.61
N LYS A 185 6.59 -12.95 16.78
CA LYS A 185 6.30 -14.19 16.01
C LYS A 185 5.00 -14.94 16.39
N THR A 186 4.07 -14.34 17.11
CA THR A 186 2.95 -15.07 17.74
C THR A 186 1.55 -14.66 17.24
N GLN A 187 0.77 -15.69 16.88
CA GLN A 187 -0.66 -15.70 16.54
C GLN A 187 -1.08 -15.10 15.19
N ALA A 188 -1.10 -15.98 14.17
CA ALA A 188 -1.92 -15.81 12.98
C ALA A 188 -3.41 -15.92 13.33
N GLY A 189 -4.07 -14.78 13.56
CA GLY A 189 -5.53 -14.74 13.79
C GLY A 189 -6.12 -13.33 13.79
N THR A 190 -5.47 -12.39 14.49
CA THR A 190 -6.06 -11.07 14.81
C THR A 190 -6.23 -10.11 13.61
N LEU A 191 -5.49 -10.30 12.51
CA LEU A 191 -5.56 -9.46 11.30
C LEU A 191 -6.51 -9.96 10.20
N LYS A 192 -7.17 -11.12 10.37
CA LYS A 192 -8.03 -11.70 9.32
C LYS A 192 -9.16 -10.72 8.96
N GLY A 193 -9.22 -10.29 7.70
CA GLY A 193 -10.19 -9.30 7.21
C GLY A 193 -9.86 -7.82 7.44
N LYS A 194 -8.74 -7.47 8.09
CA LYS A 194 -8.21 -6.08 8.17
C LYS A 194 -7.27 -5.71 7.02
N TYR A 195 -6.64 -6.68 6.36
CA TYR A 195 -5.73 -6.43 5.23
C TYR A 195 -6.33 -5.56 4.12
N GLY A 196 -7.64 -5.69 3.87
CA GLY A 196 -8.38 -4.89 2.90
C GLY A 196 -8.47 -3.38 3.22
N TYR A 197 -8.01 -2.92 4.38
CA TYR A 197 -7.93 -1.49 4.72
C TYR A 197 -6.50 -0.93 4.73
N MET A 198 -5.48 -1.76 4.47
CA MET A 198 -4.10 -1.27 4.39
C MET A 198 -3.91 -0.36 3.19
N SER A 199 -2.91 0.52 3.26
CA SER A 199 -2.40 1.26 2.11
C SER A 199 -1.33 0.47 1.34
N PRO A 200 -1.09 0.76 0.04
CA PRO A 200 -0.07 0.08 -0.76
C PRO A 200 1.33 0.10 -0.12
N GLU A 201 1.71 1.24 0.48
CA GLU A 201 2.97 1.42 1.19
C GLU A 201 3.07 0.57 2.47
N GLN A 202 1.96 0.34 3.20
CA GLN A 202 1.92 -0.60 4.32
C GLN A 202 2.16 -2.04 3.85
N VAL A 203 1.55 -2.46 2.74
CA VAL A 203 1.72 -3.81 2.21
C VAL A 203 3.19 -4.06 1.82
N VAL A 204 3.80 -3.18 1.02
CA VAL A 204 5.22 -3.32 0.63
C VAL A 204 6.21 -3.00 1.77
N GLY A 205 5.73 -2.46 2.89
CA GLY A 205 6.55 -2.19 4.08
C GLY A 205 7.37 -0.89 4.01
N ALA A 206 7.07 0.00 3.07
CA ALA A 206 7.72 1.29 2.89
C ALA A 206 7.47 2.26 4.06
N ALA A 207 8.12 3.43 4.01
CA ALA A 207 7.91 4.50 4.99
C ALA A 207 6.44 4.99 4.95
N LEU A 208 5.87 5.21 6.14
CA LEU A 208 4.47 5.58 6.32
C LEU A 208 4.36 7.01 6.86
N ASP A 209 3.36 7.74 6.38
CA ASP A 209 2.93 9.03 6.92
C ASP A 209 1.39 9.10 6.93
N GLY A 210 0.82 10.25 7.31
CA GLY A 210 -0.62 10.44 7.41
C GLY A 210 -1.40 10.11 6.13
N ARG A 211 -0.78 10.17 4.95
CA ARG A 211 -1.41 9.84 3.65
C ARG A 211 -1.72 8.35 3.50
N SER A 212 -1.18 7.49 4.36
CA SER A 212 -1.63 6.10 4.51
C SER A 212 -3.02 6.01 5.16
N ASP A 213 -3.28 6.82 6.19
CA ASP A 213 -4.61 6.91 6.83
C ASP A 213 -5.64 7.51 5.86
N LEU A 214 -5.24 8.45 5.01
CA LEU A 214 -6.10 9.05 3.97
C LEU A 214 -6.53 8.02 2.91
N PHE A 215 -5.66 7.08 2.55
CA PHE A 215 -6.03 5.97 1.67
C PHE A 215 -7.05 5.06 2.37
N ALA A 216 -6.78 4.68 3.62
CA ALA A 216 -7.64 3.79 4.39
C ALA A 216 -9.04 4.37 4.67
N ILE A 217 -9.17 5.65 5.03
CA ILE A 217 -10.49 6.30 5.15
C ILE A 217 -11.18 6.48 3.78
N GLY A 218 -10.41 6.60 2.69
CA GLY A 218 -10.92 6.53 1.32
C GLY A 218 -11.54 5.16 0.97
N ILE A 219 -11.00 4.06 1.53
CA ILE A 219 -11.60 2.72 1.42
C ILE A 219 -12.93 2.70 2.16
N VAL A 220 -12.97 3.19 3.41
CA VAL A 220 -14.22 3.25 4.20
C VAL A 220 -15.30 4.05 3.45
N LEU A 221 -14.96 5.22 2.87
CA LEU A 221 -15.89 6.00 2.06
C LEU A 221 -16.42 5.20 0.86
N ALA A 222 -15.53 4.53 0.11
CA ALA A 222 -15.91 3.69 -1.00
C ALA A 222 -16.86 2.56 -0.58
N GLU A 223 -16.58 1.86 0.52
CA GLU A 223 -17.41 0.77 1.02
C GLU A 223 -18.78 1.24 1.50
N MET A 224 -18.86 2.40 2.15
CA MET A 224 -20.13 3.02 2.54
C MET A 224 -20.98 3.48 1.34
N LEU A 225 -20.35 3.88 0.23
CA LEU A 225 -21.06 4.22 -1.02
C LEU A 225 -21.51 2.98 -1.81
N MET A 226 -20.71 1.90 -1.81
CA MET A 226 -21.06 0.63 -2.47
C MET A 226 -22.02 -0.24 -1.66
N GLY A 227 -22.04 -0.10 -0.33
CA GLY A 227 -22.64 -1.06 0.60
C GLY A 227 -21.93 -2.42 0.63
N ARG A 228 -20.67 -2.49 0.18
CA ARG A 228 -19.92 -3.74 -0.08
C ARG A 228 -18.42 -3.49 0.10
N ARG A 229 -17.64 -4.55 0.39
CA ARG A 229 -16.18 -4.47 0.50
C ARG A 229 -15.51 -4.02 -0.81
N LEU A 230 -14.51 -3.15 -0.73
CA LEU A 230 -13.72 -2.66 -1.87
C LEU A 230 -12.66 -3.68 -2.28
N PHE A 231 -11.90 -4.19 -1.32
CA PHE A 231 -10.89 -5.22 -1.52
C PHE A 231 -11.35 -6.51 -0.85
N THR A 232 -11.58 -7.54 -1.67
CA THR A 232 -12.00 -8.88 -1.22
C THR A 232 -11.61 -9.92 -2.28
N ALA A 233 -11.14 -11.07 -1.83
CA ALA A 233 -10.68 -12.20 -2.63
C ALA A 233 -10.67 -13.48 -1.76
N PRO A 234 -10.59 -14.69 -2.36
CA PRO A 234 -10.67 -15.95 -1.60
C PRO A 234 -9.56 -16.17 -0.57
N THR A 235 -8.41 -15.50 -0.71
CA THR A 235 -7.30 -15.56 0.24
C THR A 235 -6.90 -14.16 0.74
N ASP A 236 -6.43 -14.09 1.99
CA ASP A 236 -5.85 -12.85 2.54
C ASP A 236 -4.62 -12.37 1.73
N LEU A 237 -3.89 -13.28 1.09
CA LEU A 237 -2.77 -12.95 0.21
C LEU A 237 -3.25 -12.22 -1.04
N ASP A 238 -4.31 -12.71 -1.69
CA ASP A 238 -4.92 -12.05 -2.85
C ASP A 238 -5.47 -10.65 -2.50
N VAL A 239 -6.06 -10.49 -1.30
CA VAL A 239 -6.51 -9.17 -0.81
C VAL A 239 -5.33 -8.19 -0.70
N LEU A 240 -4.20 -8.61 -0.13
CA LEU A 240 -2.98 -7.79 -0.05
C LEU A 240 -2.45 -7.37 -1.43
N LEU A 241 -2.54 -8.26 -2.43
CA LEU A 241 -2.14 -7.96 -3.81
C LEU A 241 -3.08 -6.92 -4.45
N MET A 242 -4.40 -7.07 -4.27
CA MET A 242 -5.37 -6.08 -4.77
C MET A 242 -5.15 -4.70 -4.17
N VAL A 243 -4.91 -4.63 -2.85
CA VAL A 243 -4.58 -3.40 -2.13
C VAL A 243 -3.31 -2.76 -2.69
N ARG A 244 -2.20 -3.52 -2.77
CA ARG A 244 -0.91 -3.02 -3.28
C ARG A 244 -1.03 -2.45 -4.68
N ASP A 245 -1.81 -3.06 -5.55
CA ASP A 245 -1.96 -2.61 -6.93
C ASP A 245 -3.00 -1.51 -7.12
N GLY A 246 -3.75 -1.14 -6.07
CA GLY A 246 -4.82 -0.15 -6.16
C GLY A 246 -5.91 -0.62 -7.13
N ARG A 247 -6.33 -1.89 -6.98
CA ARG A 247 -7.32 -2.55 -7.85
C ARG A 247 -8.74 -2.06 -7.56
N LEU A 248 -9.14 -1.01 -8.28
CA LEU A 248 -10.42 -0.30 -8.09
C LEU A 248 -11.56 -0.77 -9.02
N GLU A 249 -11.43 -1.92 -9.68
CA GLU A 249 -12.46 -2.45 -10.61
C GLU A 249 -13.84 -2.64 -9.95
N ARG A 250 -13.87 -2.82 -8.62
CA ARG A 250 -15.12 -2.89 -7.85
C ARG A 250 -15.86 -1.55 -7.76
N LEU A 251 -15.17 -0.40 -7.75
CA LEU A 251 -15.80 0.91 -7.94
C LEU A 251 -16.47 1.01 -9.32
N ASP A 252 -15.83 0.51 -10.37
CA ASP A 252 -16.39 0.54 -11.71
C ASP A 252 -17.61 -0.38 -11.87
N LYS A 253 -17.63 -1.51 -11.14
CA LYS A 253 -18.77 -2.43 -11.11
C LYS A 253 -19.96 -1.89 -10.30
N TYR A 254 -19.72 -1.33 -9.11
CA TYR A 254 -20.77 -1.04 -8.11
C TYR A 254 -21.07 0.46 -7.88
N CYS A 255 -20.13 1.38 -8.09
CA CYS A 255 -20.36 2.84 -8.01
C CYS A 255 -20.86 3.43 -9.33
N LYS A 256 -21.91 2.84 -9.93
CA LYS A 256 -22.57 3.41 -11.13
C LYS A 256 -23.51 4.55 -10.79
N ASP A 257 -24.15 4.46 -9.61
CA ASP A 257 -25.14 5.42 -9.12
C ASP A 257 -24.48 6.57 -8.33
N VAL A 258 -23.16 6.54 -8.17
CA VAL A 258 -22.39 7.55 -7.42
C VAL A 258 -22.14 8.76 -8.33
N PRO A 259 -22.39 10.00 -7.87
CA PRO A 259 -22.13 11.21 -8.64
C PRO A 259 -20.68 11.32 -9.10
N GLY A 260 -20.45 11.71 -10.37
CA GLY A 260 -19.12 11.72 -10.99
C GLY A 260 -18.06 12.52 -10.22
N ASP A 261 -18.42 13.69 -9.69
CA ASP A 261 -17.54 14.51 -8.84
C ASP A 261 -17.08 13.77 -7.57
N LEU A 262 -17.95 12.94 -6.98
CA LEU A 262 -17.62 12.15 -5.80
C LEU A 262 -16.74 10.93 -6.15
N ASP A 263 -16.98 10.28 -7.30
CA ASP A 263 -16.10 9.23 -7.82
C ASP A 263 -14.67 9.76 -8.07
N VAL A 264 -14.54 10.99 -8.58
CA VAL A 264 -13.23 11.68 -8.70
C VAL A 264 -12.57 11.89 -7.33
N ILE A 265 -13.32 12.37 -6.34
CA ILE A 265 -12.83 12.57 -4.97
C ILE A 265 -12.33 11.26 -4.34
N VAL A 266 -13.14 10.20 -4.42
CA VAL A 266 -12.83 8.86 -3.91
C VAL A 266 -11.60 8.27 -4.61
N ARG A 267 -11.51 8.38 -5.94
CA ARG A 267 -10.35 7.87 -6.70
C ARG A 267 -9.07 8.66 -6.47
N LYS A 268 -9.14 9.94 -6.10
CA LYS A 268 -7.95 10.72 -5.67
C LYS A 268 -7.41 10.18 -4.34
N ALA A 269 -8.26 9.93 -3.35
CA ALA A 269 -7.83 9.32 -2.09
C ALA A 269 -7.22 7.92 -2.29
N LEU A 270 -7.78 7.13 -3.21
CA LEU A 270 -7.36 5.77 -3.52
C LEU A 270 -6.27 5.64 -4.60
N ARG A 271 -5.48 6.68 -4.87
CA ARG A 271 -4.32 6.56 -5.79
C ARG A 271 -3.22 5.69 -5.18
N LYS A 272 -2.66 4.76 -5.97
CA LYS A 272 -1.55 3.89 -5.53
C LYS A 272 -0.34 4.71 -5.04
N ARG A 273 0.09 5.71 -5.81
CA ARG A 273 1.21 6.60 -5.45
C ARG A 273 0.76 7.62 -4.40
N VAL A 274 1.53 7.73 -3.33
CA VAL A 274 1.25 8.63 -2.19
C VAL A 274 1.21 10.11 -2.60
N GLY A 275 2.08 10.51 -3.54
CA GLY A 275 2.12 11.89 -4.08
C GLY A 275 0.92 12.26 -4.97
N ASP A 276 0.14 11.29 -5.45
CA ASP A 276 -1.03 11.54 -6.31
C ASP A 276 -2.35 11.67 -5.49
N ARG A 277 -2.27 11.50 -4.15
CA ARG A 277 -3.41 11.59 -3.22
C ARG A 277 -3.67 13.02 -2.74
N TYR A 278 -4.66 13.19 -1.86
CA TYR A 278 -4.69 14.34 -0.95
C TYR A 278 -3.44 14.33 -0.06
N GLN A 279 -2.89 15.51 0.21
CA GLN A 279 -1.64 15.68 0.97
C GLN A 279 -1.88 15.98 2.46
N SER A 280 -3.09 16.41 2.83
CA SER A 280 -3.56 16.51 4.23
C SER A 280 -4.99 15.97 4.40
N ALA A 281 -5.36 15.70 5.65
CA ALA A 281 -6.73 15.30 5.99
C ALA A 281 -7.73 16.46 5.77
N SER A 282 -7.33 17.69 6.12
CA SER A 282 -8.00 18.94 5.76
C SER A 282 -8.31 19.05 4.26
N GLU A 283 -7.35 18.84 3.36
CA GLU A 283 -7.56 18.93 1.90
C GLU A 283 -8.64 17.95 1.41
N PHE A 284 -8.66 16.73 1.96
CA PHE A 284 -9.67 15.73 1.62
C PHE A 284 -11.05 16.09 2.22
N ARG A 285 -11.08 16.57 3.46
CA ARG A 285 -12.29 17.00 4.17
C ARG A 285 -12.96 18.17 3.45
N ASP A 286 -12.18 19.13 2.98
CA ASP A 286 -12.69 20.31 2.28
C ASP A 286 -13.23 19.96 0.89
N ALA A 287 -12.56 19.06 0.15
CA ALA A 287 -13.10 18.54 -1.12
C ALA A 287 -14.47 17.85 -0.96
N LEU A 288 -14.68 17.15 0.16
CA LEU A 288 -15.96 16.55 0.52
C LEU A 288 -17.00 17.59 0.98
N ALA A 289 -16.59 18.60 1.75
CA ALA A 289 -17.44 19.71 2.16
C ALA A 289 -17.94 20.51 0.94
N ASP A 290 -17.06 20.81 0.00
CA ASP A 290 -17.36 21.49 -1.26
C ASP A 290 -18.34 20.68 -2.13
N PHE A 291 -18.22 19.34 -2.12
CA PHE A 291 -19.18 18.48 -2.80
C PHE A 291 -20.58 18.58 -2.17
N LEU A 292 -20.68 18.53 -0.83
CA LEU A 292 -21.97 18.69 -0.14
C LEU A 292 -22.57 20.08 -0.41
N PHE A 293 -21.77 21.14 -0.29
CA PHE A 293 -22.19 22.52 -0.49
C PHE A 293 -22.70 22.77 -1.91
N ARG A 294 -21.93 22.38 -2.95
CA ARG A 294 -22.31 22.56 -4.36
C ARG A 294 -23.60 21.84 -4.75
N ASN A 295 -23.91 20.73 -4.09
CA ASN A 295 -25.13 19.96 -4.33
C ASN A 295 -26.28 20.31 -3.35
N GLY A 296 -26.11 21.33 -2.50
CA GLY A 296 -27.14 21.74 -1.52
C GLY A 296 -27.43 20.71 -0.41
N LEU A 297 -26.57 19.69 -0.26
CA LEU A 297 -26.73 18.61 0.71
C LEU A 297 -26.38 19.09 2.11
N ARG A 298 -27.41 19.23 2.96
CA ARG A 298 -27.25 19.57 4.38
C ARG A 298 -27.38 18.31 5.22
N VAL A 299 -26.38 18.06 6.07
CA VAL A 299 -26.26 16.90 6.94
C VAL A 299 -25.57 17.32 8.25
N ASN A 300 -25.93 16.68 9.36
CA ASN A 300 -25.34 16.90 10.68
C ASN A 300 -25.51 15.65 11.57
N SER A 301 -24.95 15.70 12.79
CA SER A 301 -25.02 14.61 13.77
C SER A 301 -26.45 14.13 14.05
N ARG A 302 -27.45 15.03 14.16
CA ARG A 302 -28.84 14.63 14.42
C ARG A 302 -29.41 13.78 13.28
N ASP A 303 -29.07 14.11 12.04
CA ASP A 303 -29.50 13.35 10.87
C ASP A 303 -28.86 11.95 10.85
N LEU A 304 -27.55 11.87 11.14
CA LEU A 304 -26.83 10.61 11.26
C LEU A 304 -27.42 9.75 12.39
N GLY A 305 -27.54 10.28 13.61
CA GLY A 305 -28.08 9.56 14.75
C GLY A 305 -29.52 9.10 14.52
N SER A 306 -30.38 9.98 14.00
CA SER A 306 -31.78 9.65 13.69
C SER A 306 -31.92 8.54 12.64
N THR A 307 -31.00 8.47 11.66
CA THR A 307 -31.04 7.45 10.61
C THR A 307 -30.36 6.15 11.07
N ALA A 308 -29.24 6.24 11.78
CA ALA A 308 -28.51 5.11 12.34
C ALA A 308 -29.36 4.32 13.35
N ASN A 309 -30.12 4.98 14.24
CA ASN A 309 -31.00 4.24 15.15
C ASN A 309 -32.09 3.45 14.40
N ASP A 310 -32.63 3.94 13.27
CA ASP A 310 -33.60 3.17 12.48
C ASP A 310 -32.96 1.99 11.71
N TYR A 311 -31.65 2.04 11.42
CA TYR A 311 -30.90 0.85 10.97
C TYR A 311 -30.90 -0.25 12.04
N PHE A 312 -30.68 0.09 13.30
CA PHE A 312 -30.63 -0.89 14.40
C PHE A 312 -31.96 -1.17 15.10
N ASP A 313 -33.05 -0.53 14.69
CA ASP A 313 -34.41 -0.88 15.13
C ASP A 313 -34.86 -2.19 14.43
N PRO A 314 -35.12 -3.29 15.18
CA PRO A 314 -35.54 -4.56 14.59
C PRO A 314 -37.02 -4.57 14.16
N SER A 315 -37.82 -3.57 14.53
CA SER A 315 -39.25 -3.52 14.24
C SER A 315 -39.56 -3.28 12.74
N PRO A 316 -40.67 -3.81 12.22
CA PRO A 316 -41.17 -3.46 10.87
C PRO A 316 -41.38 -1.96 10.69
N GLU A 317 -41.84 -1.27 11.74
CA GLU A 317 -41.98 0.18 11.79
C GLU A 317 -40.63 0.89 11.63
N GLY A 318 -39.58 0.39 12.29
CA GLY A 318 -38.21 0.87 12.13
C GLY A 318 -37.71 0.77 10.69
N LEU A 319 -37.93 -0.38 10.04
CA LEU A 319 -37.57 -0.58 8.63
C LEU A 319 -38.39 0.34 7.69
N ALA A 320 -39.67 0.57 7.97
CA ALA A 320 -40.51 1.48 7.19
C ALA A 320 -40.05 2.95 7.33
N ARG A 321 -39.73 3.41 8.54
CA ARG A 321 -39.15 4.74 8.78
C ARG A 321 -37.80 4.90 8.10
N LEU A 322 -36.94 3.88 8.19
CA LEU A 322 -35.64 3.85 7.52
C LEU A 322 -35.78 4.03 6.01
N LYS A 323 -36.58 3.19 5.35
CA LYS A 323 -36.82 3.26 3.89
C LYS A 323 -37.37 4.63 3.48
N THR A 324 -38.28 5.20 4.27
CA THR A 324 -38.84 6.55 4.04
C THR A 324 -37.78 7.65 4.15
N LYS A 325 -36.96 7.63 5.21
CA LYS A 325 -35.85 8.59 5.39
C LYS A 325 -34.82 8.50 4.27
N VAL A 326 -34.40 7.28 3.91
CA VAL A 326 -33.38 7.04 2.89
C VAL A 326 -33.88 7.44 1.49
N ALA A 327 -35.14 7.16 1.16
CA ALA A 327 -35.76 7.70 -0.06
C ALA A 327 -35.76 9.24 -0.08
N GLY A 328 -36.03 9.87 1.07
CA GLY A 328 -35.95 11.33 1.25
C GLY A 328 -34.52 11.92 1.18
N TRP A 329 -33.48 11.10 1.32
CA TRP A 329 -32.09 11.48 1.01
C TRP A 329 -31.80 11.34 -0.48
N HIS A 330 -32.10 10.17 -1.07
CA HIS A 330 -31.88 9.94 -2.51
C HIS A 330 -32.63 10.94 -3.41
N ALA A 331 -33.78 11.45 -2.98
CA ALA A 331 -34.50 12.52 -3.68
C ALA A 331 -33.80 13.90 -3.67
N LYS A 332 -32.80 14.10 -2.79
CA LYS A 332 -31.97 15.31 -2.70
C LYS A 332 -30.58 15.11 -3.30
N GLU A 333 -30.14 13.86 -3.43
CA GLU A 333 -28.83 13.52 -3.97
C GLU A 333 -28.78 13.85 -5.48
N PRO A 334 -27.66 14.41 -5.97
CA PRO A 334 -27.53 14.73 -7.38
C PRO A 334 -27.58 13.44 -8.21
N ALA A 335 -28.26 13.51 -9.36
CA ALA A 335 -28.35 12.38 -10.28
C ALA A 335 -26.94 11.89 -10.71
N PRO A 336 -26.76 10.61 -11.06
CA PRO A 336 -25.48 10.09 -11.55
C PRO A 336 -25.07 10.82 -12.84
N GLY A 337 -24.15 11.79 -12.71
CA GLY A 337 -23.64 12.56 -13.84
C GLY A 337 -22.80 11.69 -14.77
N GLU A 338 -22.77 12.03 -16.07
CA GLU A 338 -21.88 11.35 -17.02
C GLU A 338 -20.43 11.42 -16.53
N ARG A 339 -19.81 10.24 -16.39
CA ARG A 339 -18.39 10.14 -16.05
C ARG A 339 -17.56 10.83 -17.14
N LYS A 340 -17.12 12.07 -16.89
CA LYS A 340 -16.05 12.70 -17.66
C LYS A 340 -14.85 11.77 -17.62
N ARG A 341 -14.62 11.02 -18.71
CA ARG A 341 -13.41 10.20 -18.88
C ARG A 341 -12.22 11.14 -18.71
N ILE A 342 -11.47 10.98 -17.63
CA ILE A 342 -10.21 11.68 -17.44
C ILE A 342 -9.26 11.12 -18.50
N ALA A 343 -9.19 11.81 -19.64
CA ALA A 343 -8.12 11.63 -20.59
C ALA A 343 -6.80 11.91 -19.84
N SER A 344 -5.81 11.06 -20.05
CA SER A 344 -4.48 11.20 -19.46
C SER A 344 -3.78 12.43 -20.04
N GLN A 345 -4.02 13.59 -19.46
CA GLN A 345 -3.25 14.81 -19.68
C GLN A 345 -2.32 15.01 -18.47
N ALA A 346 -1.02 15.04 -18.75
CA ALA A 346 -0.02 15.39 -17.75
C ALA A 346 -0.23 16.83 -17.27
N PRO A 347 -0.01 17.13 -15.98
CA PRO A 347 -0.13 18.49 -15.47
C PRO A 347 0.94 19.37 -16.13
N THR A 348 0.52 20.29 -16.99
CA THR A 348 1.39 21.37 -17.48
C THR A 348 1.56 22.36 -16.34
N ALA A 349 2.81 22.64 -15.95
CA ALA A 349 3.10 23.48 -14.79
C ALA A 349 2.58 24.92 -14.99
N VAL A 350 1.87 25.43 -13.97
CA VAL A 350 1.50 26.85 -13.91
C VAL A 350 2.68 27.63 -13.34
N GLY A 351 3.40 28.33 -14.21
CA GLY A 351 4.37 29.37 -13.87
C GLY A 351 4.04 30.61 -14.71
N GLY A 352 3.34 31.57 -14.11
CA GLY A 352 2.66 32.62 -14.89
C GLY A 352 3.47 33.89 -15.14
N ARG A 353 2.83 34.85 -15.81
CA ARG A 353 3.03 36.29 -15.57
C ARG A 353 1.88 37.12 -16.14
N ASN A 354 1.37 38.05 -15.34
CA ASN A 354 0.50 39.11 -15.82
C ASN A 354 1.28 40.04 -16.77
N VAL A 355 0.65 40.41 -17.88
CA VAL A 355 0.94 41.66 -18.59
C VAL A 355 -0.42 42.24 -19.01
N ASN A 356 -0.80 43.37 -18.42
CA ASN A 356 -1.85 44.22 -18.97
C ASN A 356 -1.27 45.01 -20.15
N VAL A 357 -1.99 45.08 -21.26
CA VAL A 357 -1.97 46.22 -22.19
C VAL A 357 -3.41 46.45 -22.66
N ASP A 358 -3.79 47.72 -22.77
CA ASP A 358 -5.15 48.22 -22.95
C ASP A 358 -5.70 48.17 -24.39
N GLY A 359 -7.03 48.36 -24.51
CA GLY A 359 -7.73 48.90 -25.70
C GLY A 359 -7.88 47.92 -26.89
N ASP A 360 -9.05 47.73 -27.50
CA ASP A 360 -10.18 48.65 -27.67
C ASP A 360 -11.44 47.86 -28.10
N ALA A 361 -12.63 48.47 -27.97
CA ALA A 361 -13.87 47.96 -28.59
C ALA A 361 -14.12 48.64 -29.95
N PRO A 362 -15.04 48.14 -30.80
CA PRO A 362 -16.41 48.63 -30.68
C PRO A 362 -17.53 47.58 -30.91
N THR A 363 -18.75 48.11 -30.89
CA THR A 363 -20.09 47.55 -30.63
C THR A 363 -20.88 47.04 -31.85
N GLU A 364 -22.17 46.69 -31.60
CA GLU A 364 -23.30 46.50 -32.53
C GLU A 364 -23.43 45.09 -33.18
N GLU A 365 -24.60 44.47 -33.35
CA GLU A 365 -25.98 44.77 -32.91
C GLU A 365 -26.82 43.45 -32.88
N THR A 366 -27.96 43.44 -32.18
CA THR A 366 -29.00 42.36 -32.20
C THR A 366 -30.27 42.95 -32.87
N PRO A 367 -31.27 42.22 -33.46
CA PRO A 367 -31.91 41.02 -32.89
C PRO A 367 -32.49 40.00 -33.97
N PRO A 368 -33.72 39.36 -33.93
CA PRO A 368 -33.95 37.96 -34.40
C PRO A 368 -35.07 37.91 -35.52
N PRO A 369 -36.05 36.95 -35.67
CA PRO A 369 -36.33 35.63 -35.07
C PRO A 369 -36.98 34.52 -36.00
N ARG A 370 -37.44 33.40 -35.37
CA ARG A 370 -38.60 32.51 -35.69
C ARG A 370 -38.50 31.23 -36.57
N HIS A 371 -39.31 30.25 -36.10
CA HIS A 371 -39.73 28.91 -36.57
C HIS A 371 -40.23 28.83 -38.05
N GLU A 372 -40.32 27.67 -38.76
CA GLU A 372 -41.18 26.47 -38.52
C GLU A 372 -40.87 25.27 -39.49
N LEU A 373 -41.21 24.02 -39.07
CA LEU A 373 -41.83 22.85 -39.80
C LEU A 373 -41.25 22.36 -41.18
N THR A 374 -41.34 21.09 -41.67
CA THR A 374 -42.09 19.84 -41.33
C THR A 374 -41.48 18.58 -42.04
N SER A 375 -41.98 17.36 -41.72
CA SER A 375 -42.01 16.13 -42.59
C SER A 375 -40.68 15.30 -42.73
N THR A 376 -40.62 13.95 -42.73
CA THR A 376 -41.62 12.84 -42.79
C THR A 376 -41.07 11.53 -42.19
N LYS A 377 -41.94 10.55 -41.87
CA LYS A 377 -41.63 9.18 -41.36
C LYS A 377 -41.81 8.09 -42.44
N PRO A 378 -41.33 6.85 -42.22
CA PRO A 378 -42.28 5.73 -42.06
C PRO A 378 -41.99 4.77 -40.88
N GLN A 379 -42.97 3.91 -40.56
CA GLN A 379 -42.95 2.81 -39.56
C GLN A 379 -42.57 1.46 -40.22
N GLY A 380 -42.33 0.32 -39.56
CA GLY A 380 -42.48 -0.13 -38.15
C GLY A 380 -41.71 -1.47 -37.98
N PRO A 381 -42.17 -2.50 -37.22
CA PRO A 381 -43.33 -2.61 -36.32
C PRO A 381 -42.93 -2.76 -34.82
N ALA A 382 -43.91 -2.98 -33.93
CA ALA A 382 -43.73 -3.00 -32.47
C ALA A 382 -43.74 -4.41 -31.83
N VAL A 383 -43.11 -4.53 -30.66
CA VAL A 383 -43.16 -5.66 -29.70
C VAL A 383 -43.27 -5.02 -28.29
N PRO A 384 -44.04 -5.58 -27.32
CA PRO A 384 -44.73 -4.74 -26.34
C PRO A 384 -43.90 -4.30 -25.13
N ALA A 385 -44.42 -3.28 -24.44
CA ALA A 385 -43.85 -2.73 -23.22
C ALA A 385 -43.88 -3.75 -22.06
N VAL A 386 -42.72 -3.97 -21.44
CA VAL A 386 -42.61 -4.62 -20.12
C VAL A 386 -42.54 -3.52 -19.07
N SER A 387 -43.49 -3.55 -18.14
CA SER A 387 -43.48 -2.74 -16.91
C SER A 387 -42.18 -2.96 -16.14
N ARG A 388 -41.45 -1.90 -15.80
CA ARG A 388 -40.32 -1.99 -14.87
C ARG A 388 -40.85 -2.29 -13.46
N SER A 389 -40.92 -3.58 -13.14
CA SER A 389 -40.93 -4.05 -11.76
C SER A 389 -39.66 -3.58 -11.06
N SER A 390 -39.78 -3.26 -9.78
CA SER A 390 -38.64 -2.96 -8.90
C SER A 390 -37.64 -4.11 -8.91
N GLU A 391 -36.44 -3.88 -9.44
CA GLU A 391 -35.31 -4.79 -9.27
C GLU A 391 -34.88 -4.80 -7.80
N GLU A 392 -34.82 -6.00 -7.20
CA GLU A 392 -34.36 -6.17 -5.84
C GLU A 392 -32.86 -5.82 -5.72
N LEU A 393 -32.52 -5.00 -4.73
CA LEU A 393 -31.16 -4.56 -4.49
C LEU A 393 -30.36 -5.67 -3.79
N ASP A 394 -29.65 -6.48 -4.58
CA ASP A 394 -28.59 -7.34 -4.05
C ASP A 394 -27.54 -6.49 -3.32
N VAL A 395 -27.54 -6.59 -1.98
CA VAL A 395 -26.45 -6.08 -1.14
C VAL A 395 -25.75 -7.27 -0.48
N VAL A 396 -24.95 -7.97 -1.28
CA VAL A 396 -24.16 -9.12 -0.83
C VAL A 396 -22.92 -8.64 -0.08
N ILE A 397 -22.86 -8.98 1.21
CA ILE A 397 -21.58 -9.17 1.91
C ILE A 397 -21.05 -10.53 1.46
N ASP A 398 -19.81 -10.57 0.99
CA ASP A 398 -19.11 -11.83 0.73
C ASP A 398 -18.74 -12.49 2.09
N ASP A 399 -19.71 -13.12 2.74
CA ASP A 399 -19.54 -13.88 4.00
C ASP A 399 -19.06 -15.32 3.68
N ASP A 400 -17.79 -15.44 3.29
CA ASP A 400 -17.12 -16.73 3.06
C ASP A 400 -16.77 -17.46 4.38
N VAL A 401 -17.78 -18.03 5.05
CA VAL A 401 -17.69 -19.35 5.72
C VAL A 401 -19.04 -20.09 5.63
N ALA A 402 -19.15 -21.01 4.68
CA ALA A 402 -20.04 -22.18 4.66
C ALA A 402 -21.53 -22.01 5.04
N ALA A 403 -22.38 -21.75 4.04
CA ALA A 403 -23.83 -21.89 4.17
C ALA A 403 -24.30 -23.35 4.00
N ALA A 404 -24.65 -24.01 5.11
CA ALA A 404 -25.49 -25.21 5.11
C ALA A 404 -26.24 -25.36 6.46
N GLY A 405 -27.57 -25.17 6.46
CA GLY A 405 -28.44 -25.46 7.62
C GLY A 405 -29.30 -24.31 8.18
N MET A 406 -29.31 -23.13 7.57
CA MET A 406 -29.97 -21.94 8.13
C MET A 406 -31.40 -21.70 7.59
N ALA A 407 -32.32 -22.63 7.84
CA ALA A 407 -33.74 -22.48 7.49
C ALA A 407 -34.74 -22.69 8.65
N ASP A 408 -34.29 -23.23 9.80
CA ASP A 408 -35.15 -23.59 10.95
C ASP A 408 -34.74 -22.86 12.26
N ALA A 409 -33.82 -21.91 12.17
CA ALA A 409 -33.19 -21.22 13.31
C ALA A 409 -33.67 -19.76 13.52
N LEU A 410 -34.72 -19.32 12.83
CA LEU A 410 -35.20 -17.92 12.85
C LEU A 410 -36.26 -17.61 13.92
N GLY A 411 -36.63 -18.59 14.75
CA GLY A 411 -37.73 -18.45 15.75
C GLY A 411 -37.34 -18.52 17.23
N ARG A 412 -36.05 -18.69 17.59
CA ARG A 412 -35.63 -19.02 18.97
C ARG A 412 -34.31 -18.35 19.44
N VAL A 413 -34.08 -17.08 19.08
CA VAL A 413 -32.94 -16.29 19.60
C VAL A 413 -33.41 -14.96 20.21
N LEU A 414 -34.45 -15.04 21.03
CA LEU A 414 -34.71 -14.10 22.10
C LEU A 414 -34.57 -14.89 23.42
N GLU A 415 -33.77 -14.32 24.33
CA GLU A 415 -33.40 -14.86 25.65
C GLU A 415 -32.32 -15.99 25.66
N LYS A 416 -31.33 -15.82 26.54
CA LYS A 416 -30.18 -16.73 26.84
C LYS A 416 -30.62 -17.86 27.81
N PRO A 417 -29.74 -18.81 28.27
CA PRO A 417 -28.39 -19.23 27.85
C PRO A 417 -28.27 -20.79 27.65
N LEU A 418 -27.07 -21.34 27.43
CA LEU A 418 -26.64 -22.66 27.94
C LEU A 418 -25.10 -22.85 27.86
N ALA A 419 -24.55 -23.86 28.57
CA ALA A 419 -23.12 -24.02 28.90
C ALA A 419 -22.64 -25.51 28.85
N ILE A 420 -21.56 -25.86 29.59
CA ILE A 420 -20.99 -27.22 29.88
C ILE A 420 -19.98 -27.67 28.78
N VAL A 421 -18.78 -28.28 29.01
CA VAL A 421 -18.31 -29.32 29.96
C VAL A 421 -16.88 -29.07 30.53
N GLU A 422 -16.59 -29.67 31.69
CA GLU A 422 -15.34 -29.70 32.49
C GLU A 422 -14.21 -30.63 31.95
N LEU A 423 -12.99 -30.52 32.52
CA LEU A 423 -12.10 -31.66 32.82
C LEU A 423 -11.01 -31.32 33.86
N ASP A 424 -10.54 -32.35 34.58
CA ASP A 424 -10.00 -32.33 35.95
C ASP A 424 -8.61 -31.70 36.25
N ARG A 425 -8.58 -31.03 37.40
CA ARG A 425 -7.54 -30.94 38.47
C ARG A 425 -6.16 -31.59 38.24
N TYR A 426 -5.11 -30.78 38.45
CA TYR A 426 -3.87 -31.23 39.11
C TYR A 426 -3.30 -30.10 39.99
N GLU A 427 -2.84 -30.41 41.20
CA GLU A 427 -2.38 -29.44 42.20
C GLU A 427 -0.90 -29.69 42.55
N GLU A 428 -0.07 -28.64 42.60
CA GLU A 428 1.37 -28.76 42.91
C GLU A 428 1.82 -27.68 43.92
N PRO A 429 2.74 -27.99 44.87
CA PRO A 429 2.94 -27.14 46.06
C PRO A 429 3.85 -25.92 45.82
N GLN A 430 3.63 -24.87 46.63
CA GLN A 430 4.40 -23.63 46.60
C GLN A 430 5.76 -23.73 47.30
N THR A 431 6.78 -23.00 46.80
CA THR A 431 7.90 -22.50 47.60
C THR A 431 8.25 -21.04 47.20
N PRO A 432 8.79 -20.21 48.13
CA PRO A 432 8.77 -18.74 47.99
C PRO A 432 10.02 -18.12 47.35
N VAL A 433 9.86 -16.91 46.81
CA VAL A 433 10.92 -16.07 46.21
C VAL A 433 11.54 -15.13 47.25
N PRO A 434 12.87 -14.89 47.26
CA PRO A 434 13.50 -13.83 48.05
C PRO A 434 13.60 -12.49 47.30
N THR A 435 13.28 -11.40 48.01
CA THR A 435 13.27 -10.01 47.53
C THR A 435 14.66 -9.35 47.59
N ILE A 436 15.02 -8.49 46.63
CA ILE A 436 16.19 -7.58 46.70
C ILE A 436 15.77 -6.15 46.29
N PRO A 437 16.29 -5.06 46.91
CA PRO A 437 15.71 -3.71 46.83
C PRO A 437 16.20 -2.86 45.64
N ALA A 438 15.44 -1.81 45.31
CA ALA A 438 15.76 -0.85 44.24
C ALA A 438 16.72 0.28 44.67
N PRO A 439 17.61 0.75 43.78
CA PRO A 439 18.43 1.96 44.00
C PRO A 439 17.74 3.27 43.56
N GLN A 440 18.21 4.39 44.11
CA GLN A 440 17.56 5.70 44.07
C GLN A 440 18.03 6.61 42.90
N ARG A 441 17.25 7.66 42.60
CA ARG A 441 17.56 8.71 41.60
C ARG A 441 18.49 9.81 42.14
N PRO A 442 19.29 10.46 41.28
CA PRO A 442 19.78 11.84 41.46
C PRO A 442 18.85 12.89 40.80
N SER A 443 19.15 14.17 41.05
CA SER A 443 18.23 15.32 40.97
C SER A 443 18.56 16.38 39.90
N ASP A 444 17.66 17.38 39.79
CA ASP A 444 17.67 18.54 38.89
C ASP A 444 18.99 19.33 38.74
N THR A 445 19.18 19.89 37.52
CA THR A 445 19.80 21.22 37.30
C THR A 445 19.13 21.93 36.12
N GLY A 446 19.04 23.27 36.18
CA GLY A 446 18.29 24.11 35.24
C GLY A 446 19.09 24.70 34.05
N PRO A 447 18.45 25.53 33.19
CA PRO A 447 18.93 25.81 31.82
C PRO A 447 19.59 27.19 31.60
N LEU A 448 20.42 27.30 30.54
CA LEU A 448 20.97 28.54 29.97
C LEU A 448 21.12 28.44 28.42
N PRO A 449 21.31 29.54 27.65
CA PRO A 449 20.51 29.77 26.44
C PRO A 449 21.21 29.80 25.05
N TYR A 450 20.39 30.08 24.04
CA TYR A 450 20.57 30.27 22.59
C TYR A 450 21.86 30.93 22.04
N ALA A 451 22.23 30.54 20.82
CA ALA A 451 23.05 31.31 19.87
C ALA A 451 22.55 31.12 18.42
N ALA A 452 22.76 32.13 17.55
CA ALA A 452 22.29 32.18 16.15
C ALA A 452 23.49 32.38 15.16
N PRO A 453 23.30 32.20 13.83
CA PRO A 453 24.41 31.88 12.92
C PRO A 453 24.92 33.07 12.05
N PRO A 454 26.14 32.95 11.47
CA PRO A 454 26.54 33.61 10.22
C PRO A 454 26.35 32.66 9.01
N GLY A 455 26.39 33.09 7.74
CA GLY A 455 26.64 34.42 7.20
C GLY A 455 27.14 34.28 5.74
N SER A 456 26.48 34.97 4.82
CA SER A 456 26.63 34.87 3.35
C SER A 456 28.01 35.21 2.78
N TYR A 457 28.33 34.61 1.62
CA TYR A 457 29.08 35.28 0.54
C TYR A 457 28.43 34.97 -0.81
N GLY A 458 28.45 35.95 -1.73
CA GLY A 458 27.92 35.80 -3.09
C GLY A 458 28.79 36.55 -4.10
N VAL A 459 28.73 36.13 -5.37
CA VAL A 459 29.36 36.79 -6.52
C VAL A 459 28.43 36.66 -7.74
N THR A 460 28.40 37.68 -8.59
CA THR A 460 27.69 37.77 -9.88
C THR A 460 28.65 38.43 -10.91
N PRO A 461 28.25 38.75 -12.16
CA PRO A 461 27.90 37.83 -13.25
C PRO A 461 28.63 38.16 -14.58
N THR A 462 28.62 37.27 -15.57
CA THR A 462 28.91 37.62 -16.99
C THR A 462 28.08 36.77 -17.96
N GLY A 463 27.40 37.40 -18.92
CA GLY A 463 26.71 36.74 -20.05
C GLY A 463 27.53 36.82 -21.36
N PRO A 464 26.89 37.03 -22.52
CA PRO A 464 25.97 36.06 -23.15
C PRO A 464 26.27 35.86 -24.66
N MET A 465 25.94 34.69 -25.25
CA MET A 465 25.77 34.54 -26.71
C MET A 465 24.73 33.48 -27.12
N SER A 466 24.12 33.71 -28.27
CA SER A 466 23.24 32.83 -29.09
C SER A 466 23.32 33.38 -30.54
N PRO A 467 22.63 32.85 -31.58
CA PRO A 467 21.92 31.57 -31.77
C PRO A 467 22.30 30.80 -33.08
N ALA A 468 21.81 29.57 -33.26
CA ALA A 468 21.53 28.88 -34.55
C ALA A 468 20.94 27.48 -34.22
N SER A 469 19.69 27.08 -34.49
CA SER A 469 18.85 27.02 -35.71
C SER A 469 18.89 25.67 -36.46
N SER A 470 17.79 24.91 -36.29
CA SER A 470 17.15 24.00 -37.27
C SER A 470 17.88 22.76 -37.81
N GLY A 471 17.22 21.59 -37.69
CA GLY A 471 17.58 20.39 -38.44
C GLY A 471 16.96 19.10 -37.89
N ALA A 472 15.67 18.85 -38.13
CA ALA A 472 15.05 17.57 -37.80
C ALA A 472 15.44 16.50 -38.84
N LEU A 473 15.91 15.33 -38.40
CA LEU A 473 15.97 14.11 -39.21
C LEU A 473 15.97 12.88 -38.28
N ALA A 474 15.17 11.87 -38.63
CA ALA A 474 15.08 10.62 -37.88
C ALA A 474 16.32 9.74 -38.11
N VAL A 475 16.84 9.13 -37.04
CA VAL A 475 17.96 8.18 -37.11
C VAL A 475 17.58 6.90 -36.36
N ALA A 476 17.76 5.76 -37.02
CA ALA A 476 17.52 4.44 -36.44
C ALA A 476 18.59 4.10 -35.38
N SER A 477 18.18 3.39 -34.32
CA SER A 477 19.01 3.11 -33.14
C SER A 477 20.23 2.23 -33.46
N PRO A 478 21.48 2.70 -33.28
CA PRO A 478 22.67 1.95 -33.65
C PRO A 478 23.60 1.70 -32.44
N TYR A 479 23.16 0.96 -31.43
CA TYR A 479 23.97 0.69 -30.24
C TYR A 479 23.95 -0.79 -29.82
N GLY A 480 25.10 -1.44 -30.01
CA GLY A 480 25.56 -2.49 -29.10
C GLY A 480 26.22 -1.85 -27.87
N SER A 481 26.31 -2.58 -26.76
CA SER A 481 26.96 -2.07 -25.54
C SER A 481 28.43 -1.70 -25.81
N PRO A 482 28.94 -0.58 -25.27
CA PRO A 482 30.36 -0.22 -25.41
C PRO A 482 31.30 -1.24 -24.76
N PHE A 483 30.83 -2.07 -23.82
CA PHE A 483 31.65 -3.00 -23.04
C PHE A 483 32.09 -4.29 -23.77
N GLY A 484 31.97 -4.35 -25.10
CA GLY A 484 32.47 -5.47 -25.93
C GLY A 484 33.97 -5.37 -26.21
N VAL A 485 34.73 -6.45 -25.98
CA VAL A 485 36.20 -6.49 -26.15
C VAL A 485 36.58 -6.70 -27.63
N PRO A 486 37.51 -5.91 -28.21
CA PRO A 486 38.06 -6.18 -29.54
C PRO A 486 39.34 -7.07 -29.49
N LEU A 487 39.52 -7.90 -30.51
CA LEU A 487 40.72 -8.72 -30.73
C LEU A 487 41.43 -8.31 -32.04
N ALA A 488 42.66 -7.80 -31.89
CA ALA A 488 43.73 -7.66 -32.89
C ALA A 488 43.54 -6.73 -34.13
N VAL A 489 44.69 -6.24 -34.63
CA VAL A 489 44.91 -5.22 -35.67
C VAL A 489 46.25 -5.55 -36.37
N PRO A 490 46.57 -5.17 -37.64
CA PRO A 490 45.74 -4.75 -38.77
C PRO A 490 45.86 -5.67 -40.02
N GLY A 491 44.95 -5.53 -40.99
CA GLY A 491 45.10 -6.05 -42.35
C GLY A 491 44.42 -5.14 -43.37
N SER A 492 45.18 -4.59 -44.33
CA SER A 492 44.71 -3.59 -45.28
C SER A 492 43.87 -4.17 -46.43
N GLY A 493 42.59 -3.79 -46.50
CA GLY A 493 41.71 -4.06 -47.65
C GLY A 493 40.35 -3.37 -47.46
N PRO A 494 39.66 -2.95 -48.53
CA PRO A 494 38.35 -2.30 -48.41
C PRO A 494 37.29 -3.29 -47.92
N LEU A 495 36.58 -2.93 -46.85
CA LEU A 495 35.47 -3.71 -46.30
C LEU A 495 34.29 -3.76 -47.29
N PRO A 496 33.70 -4.95 -47.55
CA PRO A 496 32.45 -5.05 -48.29
C PRO A 496 31.27 -4.52 -47.46
N THR A 497 30.29 -3.94 -48.15
CA THR A 497 29.06 -3.43 -47.55
C THR A 497 28.12 -4.55 -47.10
N HIS A 498 27.62 -4.46 -45.86
CA HIS A 498 26.61 -5.31 -45.20
C HIS A 498 27.03 -6.73 -44.75
N PRO A 499 26.73 -7.05 -43.48
CA PRO A 499 26.10 -8.31 -43.07
C PRO A 499 24.64 -7.99 -42.67
N LEU A 500 23.63 -8.38 -43.43
CA LEU A 500 23.00 -9.71 -43.41
C LEU A 500 22.67 -10.23 -42.00
N SER A 501 21.37 -10.31 -41.73
CA SER A 501 20.76 -11.03 -40.63
C SER A 501 21.19 -12.51 -40.65
N ASN A 502 22.06 -12.91 -39.71
CA ASN A 502 22.26 -14.30 -39.29
C ASN A 502 23.20 -14.34 -38.06
N VAL A 503 22.62 -14.44 -36.86
CA VAL A 503 23.30 -15.11 -35.75
C VAL A 503 22.97 -16.59 -35.91
N GLY A 504 23.99 -17.46 -35.93
CA GLY A 504 23.82 -18.88 -36.24
C GLY A 504 22.92 -19.64 -35.25
N PRO A 505 22.56 -20.90 -35.57
CA PRO A 505 21.77 -21.72 -34.65
C PRO A 505 22.53 -21.89 -33.32
N PRO A 506 21.83 -21.98 -32.18
CA PRO A 506 22.46 -22.27 -30.90
C PRO A 506 23.14 -23.66 -30.97
N PRO A 507 24.19 -23.91 -30.17
CA PRO A 507 24.78 -25.24 -30.07
C PRO A 507 23.70 -26.25 -29.65
N THR A 508 23.43 -27.21 -30.53
CA THR A 508 22.45 -28.26 -30.28
C THR A 508 22.98 -29.23 -29.22
N THR A 509 22.61 -29.02 -27.96
CA THR A 509 22.71 -30.06 -26.92
C THR A 509 21.63 -29.88 -25.86
N ASP A 510 20.51 -30.56 -26.10
CA ASP A 510 19.51 -31.00 -25.09
C ASP A 510 19.12 -29.99 -23.99
N LEU A 511 18.56 -28.85 -24.42
CA LEU A 511 17.84 -27.95 -23.52
C LEU A 511 16.37 -28.35 -23.47
N SER A 512 15.90 -28.78 -22.29
CA SER A 512 14.48 -28.88 -22.02
C SER A 512 13.82 -27.50 -22.21
N LEU A 513 12.86 -27.46 -23.14
CA LEU A 513 12.03 -26.28 -23.40
C LEU A 513 11.39 -25.79 -22.09
N PRO A 514 11.31 -24.46 -21.85
CA PRO A 514 10.57 -23.92 -20.73
C PRO A 514 9.13 -24.48 -20.67
N LEU A 515 8.63 -24.79 -19.48
CA LEU A 515 7.22 -25.18 -19.33
C LEU A 515 6.33 -24.02 -19.79
N GLY A 516 5.52 -24.25 -20.83
CA GLY A 516 4.57 -23.26 -21.35
C GLY A 516 5.07 -22.38 -22.50
N THR A 517 6.28 -22.59 -23.04
CA THR A 517 6.63 -22.03 -24.35
C THR A 517 6.20 -22.97 -25.47
N ASP A 518 5.28 -22.51 -26.33
CA ASP A 518 5.12 -23.08 -27.67
C ASP A 518 6.48 -23.08 -28.39
N VAL A 519 6.67 -24.03 -29.32
CA VAL A 519 7.94 -24.25 -30.03
C VAL A 519 8.22 -23.09 -31.00
N ARG A 520 8.72 -21.97 -30.47
CA ARG A 520 9.08 -20.76 -31.23
C ARG A 520 10.45 -20.21 -30.78
N PRO A 521 11.23 -19.59 -31.67
CA PRO A 521 12.48 -18.93 -31.30
C PRO A 521 12.24 -17.74 -30.36
N PRO A 522 13.25 -17.35 -29.54
CA PRO A 522 13.17 -16.15 -28.71
C PRO A 522 13.07 -14.87 -29.55
N ASP A 523 12.37 -13.87 -29.03
CA ASP A 523 12.20 -12.54 -29.63
C ASP A 523 13.49 -11.69 -29.54
N LYS A 524 14.34 -11.92 -28.54
CA LYS A 524 15.69 -11.35 -28.38
C LYS A 524 16.58 -12.37 -27.68
N ALA A 525 17.79 -12.63 -28.18
CA ALA A 525 18.77 -13.51 -27.54
C ALA A 525 20.19 -12.97 -27.76
N GLY A 526 21.15 -13.42 -26.94
CA GLY A 526 22.55 -13.00 -27.05
C GLY A 526 23.42 -13.47 -25.90
N ASP A 527 24.68 -13.04 -25.92
CA ASP A 527 25.72 -13.36 -24.94
C ASP A 527 25.82 -12.25 -23.86
N LEU A 528 25.95 -12.65 -22.60
CA LEU A 528 26.02 -11.75 -21.43
C LEU A 528 27.36 -11.01 -21.31
N SER A 529 28.39 -11.46 -22.01
CA SER A 529 29.64 -10.70 -22.17
C SER A 529 29.46 -9.47 -23.07
N ILE A 530 28.47 -9.50 -23.99
CA ILE A 530 28.16 -8.41 -24.92
C ILE A 530 27.08 -7.50 -24.36
N ILE A 531 25.96 -8.04 -23.88
CA ILE A 531 24.84 -7.25 -23.34
C ILE A 531 24.67 -7.60 -21.87
N SER A 532 24.92 -6.64 -20.98
CA SER A 532 24.81 -6.88 -19.54
C SER A 532 23.37 -7.21 -19.14
N PRO A 533 23.18 -7.99 -18.06
CA PRO A 533 21.84 -8.18 -17.49
C PRO A 533 21.18 -6.86 -17.08
N MET A 534 21.93 -5.92 -16.50
CA MET A 534 21.37 -4.62 -16.10
C MET A 534 20.80 -3.86 -17.29
N ARG A 535 21.49 -3.90 -18.45
CA ARG A 535 20.97 -3.32 -19.70
C ARG A 535 19.67 -3.97 -20.16
N LEU A 536 19.61 -5.31 -20.12
CA LEU A 536 18.41 -6.04 -20.53
C LEU A 536 17.20 -5.68 -19.66
N PHE A 537 17.38 -5.61 -18.35
CA PHE A 537 16.32 -5.19 -17.43
C PHE A 537 15.92 -3.73 -17.64
N ALA A 538 16.88 -2.82 -17.88
CA ALA A 538 16.59 -1.42 -18.18
C ALA A 538 15.81 -1.24 -19.50
N ASP A 539 16.25 -1.90 -20.59
CA ASP A 539 15.58 -1.89 -21.90
C ASP A 539 14.13 -2.40 -21.78
N LEU A 540 13.93 -3.55 -21.13
CA LEU A 540 12.61 -4.19 -21.01
C LEU A 540 11.68 -3.39 -20.07
N ALA A 541 12.23 -2.76 -19.02
CA ALA A 541 11.51 -1.84 -18.14
C ALA A 541 11.04 -0.58 -18.86
N ALA A 542 11.95 0.10 -19.58
CA ALA A 542 11.64 1.34 -20.29
C ALA A 542 10.58 1.17 -21.40
N ASN A 543 10.51 -0.02 -22.01
CA ASN A 543 9.51 -0.35 -23.04
C ASN A 543 8.23 -1.00 -22.47
N GLY A 544 8.15 -1.27 -21.17
CA GLY A 544 6.97 -1.90 -20.55
C GLY A 544 6.72 -3.33 -21.05
N GLU A 545 7.77 -4.08 -21.36
CA GLU A 545 7.68 -5.41 -21.98
C GLU A 545 7.11 -6.47 -21.04
N THR A 546 6.33 -7.40 -21.58
CA THR A 546 5.76 -8.53 -20.81
C THR A 546 6.24 -9.81 -21.47
N GLY A 547 6.76 -10.78 -20.71
CA GLY A 547 7.37 -11.98 -21.27
C GLY A 547 8.26 -12.76 -20.30
N LEU A 548 8.86 -13.84 -20.77
CA LEU A 548 9.87 -14.64 -20.05
C LEU A 548 11.28 -14.22 -20.49
N LEU A 549 12.13 -13.81 -19.54
CA LEU A 549 13.57 -13.59 -19.72
C LEU A 549 14.35 -14.72 -19.05
N ARG A 550 14.94 -15.61 -19.84
CA ARG A 550 15.74 -16.76 -19.41
C ARG A 550 17.23 -16.44 -19.52
N PHE A 551 17.98 -16.82 -18.49
CA PHE A 551 19.44 -16.72 -18.40
C PHE A 551 20.04 -18.11 -18.19
N GLU A 552 21.10 -18.43 -18.94
CA GLU A 552 21.76 -19.74 -18.93
C GLU A 552 23.27 -19.58 -18.69
N LEU A 553 23.76 -20.17 -17.61
CA LEU A 553 25.17 -20.24 -17.20
C LEU A 553 25.43 -21.65 -16.67
N SER A 554 25.70 -22.59 -17.57
CA SER A 554 25.69 -24.04 -17.31
C SER A 554 26.44 -24.45 -16.03
N PRO A 555 25.83 -25.27 -15.13
CA PRO A 555 24.51 -25.94 -15.25
C PRO A 555 23.33 -25.10 -14.71
N HIS A 556 23.53 -23.80 -14.45
CA HIS A 556 22.53 -22.94 -13.84
C HIS A 556 21.63 -22.28 -14.88
N VAL A 557 20.32 -22.30 -14.61
CA VAL A 557 19.30 -21.62 -15.41
C VAL A 557 18.43 -20.80 -14.47
N LYS A 558 18.20 -19.53 -14.80
CA LYS A 558 17.25 -18.64 -14.11
C LYS A 558 16.23 -18.12 -15.12
N GLU A 559 14.95 -18.23 -14.79
CA GLU A 559 13.82 -17.84 -15.65
C GLU A 559 13.01 -16.75 -14.96
N VAL A 560 13.08 -15.52 -15.47
CA VAL A 560 12.44 -14.34 -14.88
C VAL A 560 11.22 -13.95 -15.71
N TYR A 561 10.03 -14.04 -15.12
CA TYR A 561 8.80 -13.59 -15.76
C TYR A 561 8.59 -12.11 -15.48
N LEU A 562 8.35 -11.34 -16.54
CA LEU A 562 8.19 -9.89 -16.52
C LEU A 562 6.76 -9.50 -16.89
N VAL A 563 6.19 -8.56 -16.14
CA VAL A 563 4.92 -7.90 -16.47
C VAL A 563 5.12 -6.39 -16.48
N ARG A 564 4.83 -5.76 -17.63
CA ARG A 564 5.10 -4.32 -17.87
C ARG A 564 6.53 -3.90 -17.48
N GLY A 565 7.50 -4.77 -17.74
CA GLY A 565 8.92 -4.56 -17.49
C GLY A 565 9.38 -4.89 -16.06
N ALA A 566 8.45 -5.19 -15.13
CA ALA A 566 8.74 -5.52 -13.74
C ALA A 566 8.86 -7.04 -13.51
N PRO A 567 9.88 -7.51 -12.75
CA PRO A 567 9.95 -8.89 -12.28
C PRO A 567 8.73 -9.28 -11.45
N GLU A 568 8.03 -10.30 -11.91
CA GLU A 568 6.85 -10.87 -11.26
C GLU A 568 7.18 -12.20 -10.56
N SER A 569 8.00 -13.04 -11.18
CA SER A 569 8.50 -14.26 -10.55
C SER A 569 9.85 -14.67 -11.13
N ILE A 570 10.59 -15.48 -10.38
CA ILE A 570 11.84 -16.08 -10.84
C ILE A 570 11.89 -17.57 -10.47
N ASN A 571 12.07 -18.42 -11.47
CA ASN A 571 12.42 -19.83 -11.27
C ASN A 571 13.94 -19.99 -11.36
N SER A 572 14.47 -20.97 -10.66
CA SER A 572 15.89 -21.34 -10.69
C SER A 572 16.05 -22.85 -10.76
N SER A 573 17.05 -23.33 -11.49
CA SER A 573 17.44 -24.74 -11.49
C SER A 573 18.07 -25.18 -10.16
N LEU A 574 18.55 -24.25 -9.34
CA LEU A 574 19.10 -24.52 -8.02
C LEU A 574 17.99 -24.74 -6.98
N LYS A 575 17.94 -25.93 -6.38
CA LYS A 575 16.94 -26.26 -5.33
C LYS A 575 17.04 -25.33 -4.12
N SER A 576 18.26 -24.98 -3.70
CA SER A 576 18.54 -24.05 -2.59
C SER A 576 18.00 -22.63 -2.80
N GLU A 577 17.67 -22.25 -4.04
CA GLU A 577 17.09 -20.96 -4.36
C GLU A 577 15.55 -20.95 -4.35
N ARG A 578 14.90 -22.08 -4.01
CA ARG A 578 13.43 -22.16 -3.90
C ARG A 578 12.94 -21.45 -2.65
N PHE A 579 11.72 -20.89 -2.69
CA PHE A 579 11.16 -20.10 -1.59
C PHE A 579 11.14 -20.85 -0.25
N GLY A 580 10.83 -22.15 -0.24
CA GLY A 580 10.91 -22.96 0.98
C GLY A 580 12.31 -22.98 1.61
N GLU A 581 13.34 -23.24 0.82
CA GLU A 581 14.74 -23.26 1.29
C GLU A 581 15.22 -21.86 1.72
N TYR A 582 14.75 -20.81 1.03
CA TYR A 582 14.98 -19.41 1.42
C TYR A 582 14.40 -19.10 2.81
N LEU A 583 13.18 -19.56 3.10
CA LEU A 583 12.55 -19.38 4.41
C LEU A 583 13.29 -20.14 5.53
N VAL A 584 13.76 -21.36 5.24
CA VAL A 584 14.50 -22.19 6.21
C VAL A 584 15.90 -21.62 6.48
N SER A 585 16.67 -21.32 5.43
CA SER A 585 18.03 -20.77 5.55
C SER A 585 18.10 -19.41 6.25
N ARG A 586 17.03 -18.60 6.16
CA ARG A 586 16.89 -17.32 6.88
C ARG A 586 16.27 -17.44 8.28
N GLY A 587 15.88 -18.64 8.73
CA GLY A 587 15.30 -18.86 10.07
C GLY A 587 13.86 -18.36 10.25
N PHE A 588 13.13 -18.17 9.15
CA PHE A 588 11.69 -17.86 9.18
C PHE A 588 10.83 -19.11 9.35
N LEU A 589 11.31 -20.27 8.91
CA LEU A 589 10.59 -21.54 8.95
C LEU A 589 11.52 -22.69 9.38
N THR A 590 11.00 -23.72 10.05
CA THR A 590 11.76 -24.96 10.31
C THR A 590 11.60 -25.93 9.14
N LEU A 591 12.54 -26.85 8.96
CA LEU A 591 12.44 -27.89 7.92
C LEU A 591 11.17 -28.73 8.08
N GLN A 592 10.83 -29.11 9.32
CA GLN A 592 9.60 -29.85 9.65
C GLN A 592 8.33 -29.08 9.24
N ASN A 593 8.29 -27.76 9.47
CA ASN A 593 7.14 -26.94 9.06
C ASN A 593 7.06 -26.79 7.54
N LEU A 594 8.21 -26.74 6.84
CA LEU A 594 8.26 -26.75 5.38
C LEU A 594 7.73 -28.07 4.80
N GLU A 595 8.16 -29.21 5.35
CA GLU A 595 7.67 -30.53 4.94
C GLU A 595 6.15 -30.67 5.15
N ALA A 596 5.65 -30.24 6.31
CA ALA A 596 4.22 -30.20 6.61
C ALA A 596 3.42 -29.30 5.64
N ALA A 597 3.97 -28.13 5.28
CA ALA A 597 3.37 -27.25 4.29
C ALA A 597 3.34 -27.88 2.90
N LEU A 598 4.48 -28.41 2.42
CA LEU A 598 4.60 -29.08 1.12
C LEU A 598 3.63 -30.27 0.98
N ALA A 599 3.47 -31.08 2.04
CA ALA A 599 2.51 -32.19 2.05
C ALA A 599 1.04 -31.75 1.93
N ASN A 600 0.71 -30.51 2.30
CA ASN A 600 -0.64 -29.95 2.23
C ASN A 600 -0.86 -28.99 1.04
N VAL A 601 0.16 -28.67 0.23
CA VAL A 601 0.03 -27.80 -0.95
C VAL A 601 -1.16 -28.16 -1.86
N PRO A 602 -1.47 -29.45 -2.17
CA PRO A 602 -2.64 -29.80 -2.97
C PRO A 602 -4.00 -29.41 -2.36
N ARG A 603 -4.06 -29.12 -1.05
CA ARG A 603 -5.27 -28.64 -0.34
C ARG A 603 -5.41 -27.12 -0.35
N PHE A 604 -4.33 -26.39 -0.64
CA PHE A 604 -4.25 -24.93 -0.57
C PHE A 604 -3.77 -24.37 -1.91
N SER A 605 -4.70 -24.24 -2.87
CA SER A 605 -4.54 -23.70 -4.23
C SER A 605 -3.45 -24.30 -5.13
N GLY A 606 -2.64 -25.23 -4.63
CA GLY A 606 -1.40 -25.68 -5.28
C GLY A 606 -0.20 -24.77 -5.02
N LYS A 607 -0.29 -23.77 -4.11
CA LYS A 607 0.78 -22.80 -3.85
C LYS A 607 1.33 -22.92 -2.42
N LEU A 608 2.67 -22.91 -2.29
CA LEU A 608 3.35 -23.02 -0.98
C LEU A 608 3.01 -21.85 -0.03
N GLY A 609 2.88 -20.63 -0.54
CA GLY A 609 2.48 -19.47 0.26
C GLY A 609 1.11 -19.66 0.94
N ASP A 610 0.14 -20.16 0.17
CA ASP A 610 -1.23 -20.38 0.66
C ASP A 610 -1.28 -21.55 1.65
N ALA A 611 -0.45 -22.59 1.46
CA ALA A 611 -0.30 -23.67 2.44
C ALA A 611 0.33 -23.21 3.76
N LEU A 612 1.34 -22.33 3.71
CA LEU A 612 1.97 -21.75 4.89
C LEU A 612 0.99 -20.86 5.69
N VAL A 613 0.14 -20.11 4.99
CA VAL A 613 -0.94 -19.32 5.60
C VAL A 613 -2.03 -20.22 6.16
N GLY A 614 -2.51 -21.20 5.38
CA GLY A 614 -3.62 -22.08 5.75
C GLY A 614 -3.33 -23.01 6.92
N LEU A 615 -2.06 -23.37 7.13
CA LEU A 615 -1.59 -24.10 8.32
C LEU A 615 -1.22 -23.19 9.51
N GLY A 616 -1.38 -21.87 9.39
CA GLY A 616 -1.01 -20.90 10.44
C GLY A 616 0.50 -20.78 10.70
N LEU A 617 1.34 -21.28 9.79
CA LEU A 617 2.80 -21.30 9.92
C LEU A 617 3.43 -19.93 9.65
N MET A 618 2.80 -19.12 8.79
CA MET A 618 3.23 -17.76 8.45
C MET A 618 2.03 -16.83 8.23
N ARG A 619 2.19 -15.53 8.46
CA ARG A 619 1.16 -14.53 8.11
C ARG A 619 1.21 -14.21 6.60
N PRO A 620 0.06 -13.93 5.94
CA PRO A 620 0.01 -13.55 4.52
C PRO A 620 0.97 -12.41 4.15
N LEU A 621 1.08 -11.40 5.02
CA LEU A 621 1.96 -10.24 4.80
C LEU A 621 3.45 -10.60 4.88
N ASP A 622 3.83 -11.55 5.73
CA ASP A 622 5.23 -12.01 5.83
C ASP A 622 5.59 -12.84 4.59
N VAL A 623 4.69 -13.75 4.17
CA VAL A 623 4.84 -14.52 2.92
C VAL A 623 5.02 -13.58 1.73
N PHE A 624 4.14 -12.58 1.59
CA PHE A 624 4.22 -11.60 0.51
C PHE A 624 5.55 -10.83 0.50
N ARG A 625 5.99 -10.30 1.65
CA ARG A 625 7.22 -9.52 1.77
C ARG A 625 8.47 -10.36 1.52
N LEU A 626 8.53 -11.57 2.09
CA LEU A 626 9.68 -12.46 1.94
C LEU A 626 9.79 -13.01 0.51
N LEU A 627 8.67 -13.27 -0.16
CA LEU A 627 8.66 -13.64 -1.58
C LEU A 627 9.15 -12.46 -2.45
N SER A 628 8.65 -11.25 -2.21
CA SER A 628 9.09 -10.03 -2.90
C SER A 628 10.59 -9.76 -2.69
N GLN A 629 11.08 -9.92 -1.47
CA GLN A 629 12.49 -9.81 -1.12
C GLN A 629 13.32 -10.89 -1.83
N GLN A 630 12.88 -12.15 -1.81
CA GLN A 630 13.57 -13.24 -2.49
C GLN A 630 13.71 -12.97 -3.99
N VAL A 631 12.63 -12.62 -4.69
CA VAL A 631 12.69 -12.35 -6.14
C VAL A 631 13.62 -11.16 -6.43
N ARG A 632 13.56 -10.10 -5.62
CA ARG A 632 14.52 -8.98 -5.71
C ARG A 632 15.97 -9.43 -5.51
N GLU A 633 16.28 -10.21 -4.47
CA GLU A 633 17.62 -10.77 -4.23
C GLU A 633 18.11 -11.61 -5.42
N ARG A 634 17.30 -12.56 -5.91
CA ARG A 634 17.69 -13.43 -7.03
C ARG A 634 17.86 -12.68 -8.36
N VAL A 635 17.12 -11.59 -8.58
CA VAL A 635 17.32 -10.71 -9.75
C VAL A 635 18.61 -9.89 -9.63
N MET A 636 18.91 -9.34 -8.45
CA MET A 636 20.17 -8.62 -8.22
C MET A 636 21.41 -9.53 -8.40
N GLU A 637 21.32 -10.81 -8.01
CA GLU A 637 22.39 -11.79 -8.24
C GLU A 637 22.73 -11.95 -9.74
N ILE A 638 21.72 -11.92 -10.61
CA ILE A 638 21.92 -12.05 -12.07
C ILE A 638 22.79 -10.89 -12.59
N PHE A 639 22.75 -9.70 -11.99
CA PHE A 639 23.55 -8.56 -12.45
C PHE A 639 25.07 -8.79 -12.31
N SER A 640 25.50 -9.76 -11.50
CA SER A 640 26.91 -10.17 -11.40
C SER A 640 27.35 -11.12 -12.53
N TRP A 641 26.44 -11.65 -13.35
CA TRP A 641 26.74 -12.62 -14.40
C TRP A 641 27.38 -11.93 -15.61
N VAL A 642 28.65 -12.26 -15.87
CA VAL A 642 29.48 -11.69 -16.97
C VAL A 642 29.68 -12.64 -18.15
N GLN A 643 29.13 -13.85 -18.07
CA GLN A 643 29.25 -14.94 -19.04
C GLN A 643 27.93 -15.72 -19.08
N GLY A 644 27.70 -16.44 -20.17
CA GLY A 644 26.47 -17.19 -20.42
C GLY A 644 25.57 -16.49 -21.44
N TYR A 645 24.36 -17.01 -21.61
CA TYR A 645 23.43 -16.56 -22.65
C TYR A 645 22.12 -16.07 -22.03
N PHE A 646 21.41 -15.21 -22.75
CA PHE A 646 20.02 -14.87 -22.44
C PHE A 646 19.09 -15.14 -23.63
N SER A 647 17.81 -15.32 -23.32
CA SER A 647 16.73 -15.43 -24.30
C SER A 647 15.44 -14.84 -23.73
N PHE A 648 14.82 -13.93 -24.47
CA PHE A 648 13.56 -13.27 -24.12
C PHE A 648 12.43 -13.73 -25.04
N TYR A 649 11.30 -14.09 -24.44
CA TYR A 649 10.08 -14.54 -25.12
C TYR A 649 8.91 -13.63 -24.73
N ARG A 650 8.55 -12.70 -25.61
CA ARG A 650 7.46 -11.73 -25.40
C ARG A 650 6.11 -12.43 -25.26
N GLY A 651 5.27 -11.93 -24.37
CA GLY A 651 3.92 -12.43 -24.13
C GLY A 651 3.83 -13.73 -23.33
N VAL A 652 4.94 -14.45 -23.13
CA VAL A 652 4.98 -15.65 -22.27
C VAL A 652 4.75 -15.24 -20.82
N ARG A 653 3.74 -15.84 -20.19
CA ARG A 653 3.41 -15.63 -18.77
C ARG A 653 3.79 -16.87 -17.97
N ASN A 654 3.94 -16.74 -16.65
CA ASN A 654 4.18 -17.90 -15.81
C ASN A 654 2.95 -18.82 -15.85
N PRO A 655 3.07 -20.10 -16.24
CA PRO A 655 1.94 -21.03 -16.28
C PRO A 655 1.38 -21.36 -14.89
N GLN A 656 2.18 -21.22 -13.84
CA GLN A 656 1.67 -21.10 -12.48
C GLN A 656 1.37 -19.62 -12.26
N GLU A 657 0.10 -19.20 -12.34
CA GLU A 657 -0.31 -17.79 -12.25
C GLU A 657 0.50 -17.02 -11.19
N ALA A 658 1.50 -16.29 -11.67
CA ALA A 658 2.45 -15.65 -10.80
C ALA A 658 1.80 -14.40 -10.23
N PHE A 659 1.93 -14.26 -8.92
CA PHE A 659 1.47 -13.07 -8.25
C PHE A 659 2.35 -11.91 -8.72
N PRO A 660 1.81 -10.82 -9.31
CA PRO A 660 2.60 -9.61 -9.47
C PRO A 660 3.16 -9.27 -8.08
N LEU A 661 4.45 -8.99 -7.97
CA LEU A 661 5.08 -8.68 -6.68
C LEU A 661 5.16 -7.17 -6.43
N GLY A 662 4.79 -6.36 -7.43
CA GLY A 662 4.84 -4.89 -7.34
C GLY A 662 6.26 -4.33 -7.23
N LEU A 663 7.25 -5.13 -7.65
CA LEU A 663 8.65 -4.74 -7.75
C LEU A 663 8.83 -3.67 -8.84
N ASP A 664 9.67 -2.67 -8.57
CA ASP A 664 10.08 -1.67 -9.55
C ASP A 664 11.48 -2.01 -10.06
N THR A 665 11.63 -2.21 -11.37
CA THR A 665 12.91 -2.62 -11.98
C THR A 665 13.99 -1.57 -11.82
N PHE A 666 13.66 -0.28 -11.81
CA PHE A 666 14.66 0.78 -11.64
C PHE A 666 15.15 0.83 -10.18
N GLU A 667 14.28 0.58 -9.20
CA GLU A 667 14.70 0.39 -7.81
C GLU A 667 15.58 -0.86 -7.63
N ILE A 668 15.29 -1.95 -8.35
CA ILE A 668 16.12 -3.16 -8.32
C ILE A 668 17.47 -2.91 -8.97
N LEU A 669 17.53 -2.22 -10.13
CA LEU A 669 18.77 -1.81 -10.78
C LEU A 669 19.64 -0.96 -9.85
N GLY A 670 19.05 0.05 -9.21
CA GLY A 670 19.74 0.88 -8.23
C GLY A 670 20.29 0.08 -7.04
N ALA A 671 19.50 -0.82 -6.47
CA ALA A 671 19.95 -1.62 -5.33
C ALA A 671 20.98 -2.70 -5.69
N GLY A 672 20.82 -3.37 -6.84
CA GLY A 672 21.77 -4.36 -7.32
C GLY A 672 23.12 -3.75 -7.69
N LEU A 673 23.14 -2.48 -8.13
CA LEU A 673 24.36 -1.71 -8.33
C LEU A 673 25.22 -1.62 -7.06
N LEU A 674 24.59 -1.46 -5.90
CA LEU A 674 25.27 -1.40 -4.60
C LEU A 674 25.89 -2.75 -4.18
N THR A 675 25.44 -3.86 -4.78
CA THR A 675 26.04 -5.20 -4.56
C THR A 675 27.22 -5.51 -5.48
N LEU A 676 27.48 -4.70 -6.52
CA LEU A 676 28.62 -4.91 -7.41
C LEU A 676 29.93 -4.57 -6.68
N PRO A 677 30.93 -5.48 -6.68
CA PRO A 677 32.22 -5.26 -6.02
C PRO A 677 33.12 -4.32 -6.84
N TYR A 678 34.13 -3.72 -6.21
CA TYR A 678 35.03 -2.77 -6.87
C TYR A 678 35.78 -3.41 -8.05
N GLU A 679 36.26 -4.64 -7.88
CA GLU A 679 37.05 -5.39 -8.87
C GLU A 679 36.24 -5.72 -10.13
N PHE A 680 34.92 -5.82 -10.02
CA PHE A 680 34.03 -5.96 -11.18
C PHE A 680 34.00 -4.66 -12.00
N LEU A 681 33.84 -3.52 -11.32
CA LEU A 681 33.74 -2.20 -11.94
C LEU A 681 35.08 -1.78 -12.54
N GLU A 682 36.17 -1.96 -11.80
CA GLU A 682 37.54 -1.73 -12.28
C GLU A 682 37.82 -2.52 -13.55
N ARG A 683 37.52 -3.83 -13.59
CA ARG A 683 37.67 -4.65 -14.80
C ARG A 683 36.80 -4.16 -15.96
N LYS A 684 35.58 -3.67 -15.70
CA LYS A 684 34.69 -3.11 -16.72
C LYS A 684 35.18 -1.75 -17.26
N PHE A 685 35.81 -0.92 -16.43
CA PHE A 685 36.27 0.42 -16.78
C PHE A 685 37.73 0.50 -17.26
N THR A 686 38.58 -0.47 -16.95
CA THR A 686 40.00 -0.51 -17.40
C THR A 686 40.18 -0.27 -18.91
N PRO A 687 39.35 -0.82 -19.83
CA PRO A 687 39.47 -0.52 -21.26
C PRO A 687 39.11 0.92 -21.64
N PHE A 688 38.39 1.65 -20.77
CA PHE A 688 37.82 2.97 -21.02
C PHE A 688 38.55 4.12 -20.30
N LEU A 689 39.69 3.85 -19.66
CA LEU A 689 40.41 4.83 -18.84
C LEU A 689 40.82 6.11 -19.61
N GLU A 690 41.13 6.00 -20.91
CA GLU A 690 41.50 7.14 -21.76
C GLU A 690 40.30 7.81 -22.45
N TYR A 691 39.10 7.23 -22.35
CA TYR A 691 37.89 7.75 -22.98
C TYR A 691 37.20 8.77 -22.09
N ARG A 692 36.35 9.61 -22.67
CA ARG A 692 35.70 10.73 -21.97
C ARG A 692 34.23 10.40 -21.70
N PRO A 693 33.81 10.22 -20.44
CA PRO A 693 32.40 9.98 -20.13
C PRO A 693 31.59 11.27 -20.33
N ARG A 694 30.48 11.16 -21.06
CA ARG A 694 29.59 12.27 -21.39
C ARG A 694 28.12 11.89 -21.18
N ALA A 695 27.33 12.83 -20.65
CA ALA A 695 25.88 12.66 -20.51
C ALA A 695 25.19 12.59 -21.89
N ASN A 696 24.23 11.66 -22.04
CA ASN A 696 23.39 11.55 -23.22
C ASN A 696 22.07 12.34 -23.01
N PRO A 697 21.84 13.44 -23.75
CA PRO A 697 20.65 14.27 -23.57
C PRO A 697 19.34 13.59 -24.05
N TYR A 698 19.44 12.46 -24.75
CA TYR A 698 18.28 11.71 -25.27
C TYR A 698 17.89 10.50 -24.40
N GLY A 699 18.41 10.43 -23.17
CA GLY A 699 18.09 9.40 -22.19
C GLY A 699 16.58 9.26 -21.94
N ARG A 700 16.06 8.04 -22.03
CA ARG A 700 14.60 7.75 -21.87
C ARG A 700 14.16 7.58 -20.42
N ILE A 701 15.10 7.45 -19.49
CA ILE A 701 14.85 7.12 -18.07
C ILE A 701 15.18 8.35 -17.22
N GLN A 702 14.32 8.66 -16.24
CA GLN A 702 14.61 9.74 -15.29
C GLN A 702 15.62 9.26 -14.23
N PRO A 703 16.73 9.97 -13.98
CA PRO A 703 17.76 9.58 -13.01
C PRO A 703 17.24 9.34 -11.58
N GLU A 704 16.13 9.97 -11.21
CA GLU A 704 15.49 9.83 -9.91
C GLU A 704 14.81 8.46 -9.72
N ALA A 705 14.52 7.73 -10.80
CA ALA A 705 13.83 6.44 -10.77
C ALA A 705 14.60 5.35 -9.99
N PHE A 706 15.94 5.45 -9.94
CA PHE A 706 16.80 4.43 -9.32
C PHE A 706 16.85 4.49 -7.79
N ARG A 707 16.33 5.56 -7.17
CA ARG A 707 16.33 5.80 -5.70
C ARG A 707 17.68 5.56 -4.99
N LEU A 708 18.77 6.00 -5.61
CA LEU A 708 20.11 6.03 -5.02
C LEU A 708 20.34 7.34 -4.22
N GLY A 709 21.46 7.40 -3.48
CA GLY A 709 21.82 8.50 -2.56
C GLY A 709 22.17 9.82 -3.26
N PRO A 710 23.44 10.32 -3.23
CA PRO A 710 23.84 11.44 -4.09
C PRO A 710 23.47 11.07 -5.52
N THR A 711 22.65 11.91 -6.15
CA THR A 711 21.75 11.43 -7.19
C THR A 711 22.51 11.13 -8.49
N PRO A 712 22.08 10.14 -9.29
CA PRO A 712 22.66 9.92 -10.62
C PRO A 712 22.59 11.17 -11.53
N ARG A 713 21.66 12.09 -11.21
CA ARG A 713 21.55 13.43 -11.80
C ARG A 713 22.72 14.36 -11.45
N GLU A 714 23.25 14.32 -10.22
CA GLU A 714 24.45 15.07 -9.86
C GLU A 714 25.64 14.62 -10.71
N VAL A 715 25.87 13.30 -10.80
CA VAL A 715 26.95 12.75 -11.65
C VAL A 715 26.74 13.14 -13.11
N LEU A 716 25.53 13.00 -13.66
CA LEU A 716 25.22 13.42 -15.04
C LEU A 716 25.58 14.87 -15.33
N ASN A 717 25.32 15.80 -14.39
CA ASN A 717 25.65 17.22 -14.57
C ASN A 717 27.17 17.47 -14.69
N PHE A 718 28.01 16.56 -14.22
CA PHE A 718 29.47 16.64 -14.31
C PHE A 718 30.07 15.91 -15.52
N LEU A 719 29.30 15.07 -16.23
CA LEU A 719 29.76 14.34 -17.41
C LEU A 719 29.68 15.20 -18.68
N ASP A 720 30.55 16.19 -18.78
CA ASP A 720 30.61 17.15 -19.90
C ASP A 720 31.49 16.69 -21.08
N GLY A 721 32.23 15.59 -20.95
CA GLY A 721 33.20 15.12 -21.95
C GLY A 721 34.53 15.87 -21.98
N SER A 722 34.84 16.70 -20.95
CA SER A 722 36.08 17.48 -20.90
C SER A 722 37.32 16.68 -20.47
N ARG A 723 37.14 15.66 -19.62
CA ARG A 723 38.21 14.86 -18.99
C ARG A 723 38.10 13.38 -19.32
N THR A 724 39.22 12.67 -19.27
CA THR A 724 39.24 11.21 -19.37
C THR A 724 38.74 10.56 -18.08
N LEU A 725 38.34 9.28 -18.15
CA LEU A 725 37.95 8.53 -16.95
C LEU A 725 39.11 8.40 -15.96
N ARG A 726 40.35 8.26 -16.43
CA ARG A 726 41.57 8.24 -15.59
C ARG A 726 41.72 9.53 -14.79
N GLU A 727 41.53 10.69 -15.44
CA GLU A 727 41.58 11.99 -14.78
C GLU A 727 40.48 12.10 -13.71
N TRP A 728 39.25 11.71 -14.05
CA TRP A 728 38.13 11.64 -13.09
C TRP A 728 38.45 10.77 -11.87
N MET A 729 38.94 9.55 -12.07
CA MET A 729 39.29 8.64 -10.97
C MET A 729 40.38 9.22 -10.06
N SER A 730 41.32 10.00 -10.61
CA SER A 730 42.42 10.61 -9.83
C SER A 730 41.98 11.73 -8.87
N HIS A 731 40.76 12.27 -9.02
CA HIS A 731 40.22 13.30 -8.12
C HIS A 731 39.68 12.75 -6.79
N PHE A 732 39.39 11.45 -6.70
CA PHE A 732 38.82 10.84 -5.50
C PHE A 732 39.93 10.38 -4.56
N THR A 733 40.04 11.02 -3.39
CA THR A 733 41.01 10.62 -2.35
C THR A 733 40.47 9.54 -1.42
N GLN A 734 39.15 9.29 -1.43
CA GLN A 734 38.49 8.26 -0.62
C GLN A 734 37.95 7.12 -1.50
N THR A 735 38.23 5.88 -1.11
CA THR A 735 37.81 4.67 -1.85
C THR A 735 36.29 4.53 -1.94
N GLU A 736 35.54 4.96 -0.92
CA GLU A 736 34.06 4.89 -0.92
C GLU A 736 33.43 5.88 -1.90
N GLU A 737 33.99 7.09 -2.02
CA GLU A 737 33.55 8.10 -2.98
C GLU A 737 33.83 7.63 -4.42
N LEU A 738 35.03 7.09 -4.67
CA LEU A 738 35.42 6.51 -5.96
C LEU A 738 34.49 5.34 -6.35
N LEU A 739 34.22 4.41 -5.42
CA LEU A 739 33.32 3.28 -5.65
C LEU A 739 31.89 3.74 -5.94
N THR A 740 31.42 4.78 -5.26
CA THR A 740 30.09 5.38 -5.47
C THR A 740 30.01 6.06 -6.85
N PHE A 741 31.06 6.76 -7.28
CA PHE A 741 31.17 7.34 -8.62
C PHE A 741 31.17 6.26 -9.70
N LEU A 742 32.04 5.24 -9.60
CA LEU A 742 32.15 4.16 -10.59
C LEU A 742 30.84 3.36 -10.71
N ARG A 743 30.17 3.08 -9.58
CA ARG A 743 28.82 2.49 -9.58
C ARG A 743 27.85 3.37 -10.36
N THR A 744 27.75 4.65 -10.01
CA THR A 744 26.80 5.56 -10.65
C THR A 744 27.08 5.70 -12.15
N LEU A 745 28.34 5.88 -12.56
CA LEU A 745 28.73 5.91 -13.97
C LEU A 745 28.36 4.62 -14.72
N TYR A 746 28.56 3.46 -14.10
CA TYR A 746 28.19 2.17 -14.71
C TYR A 746 26.68 2.09 -14.95
N LEU A 747 25.86 2.45 -13.95
CA LEU A 747 24.41 2.52 -14.10
C LEU A 747 23.99 3.46 -15.23
N LEU A 748 24.59 4.66 -15.32
CA LEU A 748 24.26 5.64 -16.35
C LEU A 748 24.56 5.12 -17.76
N ILE A 749 25.66 4.40 -17.96
CA ILE A 749 26.01 3.80 -19.26
C ILE A 749 25.09 2.62 -19.60
N GLU A 750 24.86 1.73 -18.63
CA GLU A 750 23.95 0.58 -18.80
C GLU A 750 22.46 1.00 -18.97
N THR A 751 22.14 2.29 -18.84
CA THR A 751 20.78 2.85 -19.01
C THR A 751 20.67 3.93 -20.11
N ASP A 752 21.67 4.05 -20.99
CA ASP A 752 21.74 5.07 -22.06
C ASP A 752 21.71 6.53 -21.56
N LEU A 753 21.98 6.80 -20.28
CA LEU A 753 22.06 8.15 -19.72
C LEU A 753 23.46 8.76 -19.87
N ALA A 754 24.50 7.93 -20.04
CA ALA A 754 25.85 8.37 -20.36
C ALA A 754 26.50 7.45 -21.42
N GLN A 755 27.53 7.96 -22.09
CA GLN A 755 28.32 7.23 -23.07
C GLN A 755 29.81 7.63 -22.97
N PHE A 756 30.69 6.87 -23.60
CA PHE A 756 32.10 7.23 -23.77
C PHE A 756 32.34 7.83 -25.16
N GLU A 757 33.15 8.89 -25.22
CA GLU A 757 33.71 9.49 -26.44
C GLU A 757 35.24 9.25 -26.53
#